data_AF-A0A838IPV4-F1
#
_entry.id   AF-A0A838IPV4-F1
#
_cell.length_a   1.000
_cell.length_b   1.000
_cell.length_c   1.000
_cell.angle_alpha   90.00
_cell.angle_beta   90.00
_cell.angle_gamma   90.00
#
_symmetry.space_group_name_H-M   'P 1'
#
loop_
_entity.id
_entity.type
_entity.pdbx_description
1 polymer ?
#
loop_
_entity_poly.entity_id
_entity_poly.type
_entity_poly.pdbx_seq_one_letter_code
_entity_poly.pdbx_strand_id
1 'polypeptide(L)'
;MLALFRNPRFFLALLATVVLIACSSEPGKDPVTGADTGPDVQSTEDTGPDASDPDADDPDAGDPDAGDPDTSDSDADDPDAVQVEILAGPDAFTKLASALFEFSCNRAPGCDFECALNGDVAEPCTSPFGFEDLDDGEHEFEVVAIDALGERSQPDHWSWTVDTTAPVIVNLTGPADPSKSKTAVFRFECSESDCTFECTLSGANLGVVSARAACTSGVTYTGLSDDDYVFDVQARDRAGNEGFADHGWTLITNDWIVTSGGRFHTCGVREDGTLWCWGQNTTGQLGLGDAAERGAPAQVGQDNDWSLVSASIAHTCGVRKDGTLWCWGDNPAGQLGLDDVAPRQVPVQVGQQSDWSEVAAGGSHTCGVRGGALWCWGNNGSGQLGFEDPAVRYVPERVAVASDWSGLSAGNSHTCAVRGGALWCWGWNGNGQLGLGNTSLSRTPARVGAASDWSLVSVGVDHTCGLRSGTLWCWGENQSGRLGLGDDSQRTTPVQVGSESDWSAVSAGFMHSCGERDGTLWCWGSNLHGQLGVGDTNNRNSPEQVGAASDWSQTSARGLHSCGVRDGTLSCWGNNHFGQLGFGQHAGDKLEPTAVDTLDHFVEVSAGITHSCALRDDGTLWCWGTNESGRLGLGDTTSRALPTQVGVASDWRAVSVGEQHSCALRDDGTLWCWGYNASGQIGQGDQVAYILPAQVGAASDWTSVSAGGDHTCGTRSGTLWCWGANHYGGLGLGDLDLRTSPEQVGGHSDWTAVSAGGYHTCAVRGQTLWCWGYNASGQLGVSDDLPRQAPEQVGGASDWSGIAVGRIHSCGLRSGALSCWGGNGDGELGLGDLTARDAPEQVGGASDWSRITAGNSHTCGLRNGALSCWGANRYGQLGLGDTTHREAPAQIGAASTWSAISAGSEHTCGLRSNKLWCWGSNGSSRLGDGSLFKAQPVEVFEP
;
A
#
# COMPACT_ATOMS: atom_id res chain seq x y z
N MET A 1 25.55 -2.98 29.54
CA MET A 1 25.16 -1.58 29.31
C MET A 1 25.98 -1.08 28.12
N LEU A 2 25.33 -0.45 27.14
CA LEU A 2 25.81 -0.19 25.76
C LEU A 2 26.18 -1.44 24.93
N ALA A 3 25.30 -1.77 23.98
CA ALA A 3 25.60 -2.38 22.68
C ALA A 3 24.32 -2.33 21.79
N LEU A 4 23.79 -1.13 21.55
CA LEU A 4 22.59 -0.92 20.73
C LEU A 4 22.80 0.22 19.73
N PHE A 5 22.38 -0.02 18.49
CA PHE A 5 22.22 0.88 17.34
C PHE A 5 23.31 1.91 17.00
N ARG A 6 23.76 1.87 15.73
CA ARG A 6 23.61 3.04 14.82
C ARG A 6 23.87 2.67 13.35
N ASN A 7 22.92 3.02 12.49
CA ASN A 7 23.21 3.39 11.10
C ASN A 7 23.62 4.90 11.09
N PRO A 8 24.54 5.39 10.24
CA PRO A 8 25.15 6.70 10.44
C PRO A 8 24.67 7.79 9.48
N ARG A 9 24.02 8.84 10.01
CA ARG A 9 24.16 10.23 9.52
C ARG A 9 23.65 11.27 10.53
N PHE A 10 24.25 12.46 10.45
CA PHE A 10 24.02 13.70 11.22
C PHE A 10 24.15 13.69 12.76
N PHE A 11 24.81 14.74 13.25
CA PHE A 11 25.10 15.03 14.65
C PHE A 11 25.59 16.49 14.72
N LEU A 12 24.85 17.42 15.33
CA LEU A 12 25.36 18.62 16.05
C LEU A 12 24.20 19.54 16.54
N ALA A 13 23.99 19.63 17.86
CA ALA A 13 23.45 20.80 18.57
C ALA A 13 23.62 20.61 20.10
N LEU A 14 23.65 21.70 20.87
CA LEU A 14 24.13 21.70 22.27
C LEU A 14 23.06 21.36 23.33
N LEU A 15 23.52 20.58 24.31
CA LEU A 15 23.38 20.79 25.77
C LEU A 15 22.55 22.02 26.25
N ALA A 16 21.53 21.75 27.08
CA ALA A 16 21.13 22.63 28.19
C ALA A 16 20.50 21.81 29.34
N THR A 17 20.56 22.32 30.57
CA THR A 17 20.23 21.57 31.81
C THR A 17 18.84 21.94 32.36
N VAL A 18 18.07 20.95 32.85
CA VAL A 18 16.83 21.18 33.60
C VAL A 18 17.12 21.60 35.04
N VAL A 19 16.43 22.64 35.53
CA VAL A 19 16.33 22.98 36.96
C VAL A 19 14.86 23.14 37.33
N LEU A 20 14.42 22.41 38.37
CA LEU A 20 13.06 22.44 38.91
C LEU A 20 12.89 23.54 39.96
N ILE A 21 11.85 24.37 39.83
CA ILE A 21 11.17 25.05 40.94
C ILE A 21 9.66 25.03 40.65
N ALA A 22 8.83 24.87 41.68
CA ALA A 22 7.37 24.88 41.59
C ALA A 22 6.75 25.64 42.77
N CYS A 23 5.57 26.27 42.56
CA CYS A 23 4.38 26.29 43.45
C CYS A 23 3.40 27.44 43.15
N SER A 24 2.09 27.11 43.10
CA SER A 24 0.89 27.86 43.55
C SER A 24 0.81 29.41 43.39
N SER A 25 -0.31 30.02 43.00
CA SER A 25 -1.67 29.79 43.56
C SER A 25 -2.84 30.43 42.76
N GLU A 26 -4.04 29.90 43.04
CA GLU A 26 -5.41 30.22 42.57
C GLU A 26 -6.12 31.33 43.42
N PRO A 27 -7.43 31.68 43.27
CA PRO A 27 -8.37 31.67 42.11
C PRO A 27 -9.42 32.85 42.05
N GLY A 28 -10.18 32.94 40.94
CA GLY A 28 -11.62 33.36 40.92
C GLY A 28 -11.96 34.86 40.74
N LYS A 29 -13.21 35.24 40.38
CA LYS A 29 -14.44 34.47 40.07
C LYS A 29 -15.47 35.29 39.26
N ASP A 30 -16.42 34.58 38.65
CA ASP A 30 -17.63 34.97 37.87
C ASP A 30 -18.74 35.68 38.76
N PRO A 31 -20.02 36.01 38.34
CA PRO A 31 -20.79 35.47 37.19
C PRO A 31 -22.03 36.23 36.54
N VAL A 32 -22.53 35.65 35.42
CA VAL A 32 -23.88 35.67 34.73
C VAL A 32 -24.70 36.92 34.30
N THR A 33 -25.46 36.69 33.21
CA THR A 33 -26.76 37.26 32.73
C THR A 33 -26.80 38.69 32.14
N GLY A 34 -27.58 38.96 31.06
CA GLY A 34 -28.30 38.05 30.15
C GLY A 34 -29.45 38.67 29.33
N ALA A 35 -29.76 38.06 28.17
CA ALA A 35 -31.01 38.11 27.38
C ALA A 35 -31.51 39.43 26.71
N ASP A 36 -31.34 39.47 25.38
CA ASP A 36 -32.42 39.53 24.36
C ASP A 36 -33.09 40.89 23.94
N THR A 37 -33.65 40.85 22.71
CA THR A 37 -34.45 41.85 21.96
C THR A 37 -33.74 43.06 21.30
N GLY A 38 -34.02 43.26 20.00
CA GLY A 38 -33.83 44.50 19.23
C GLY A 38 -35.19 45.08 18.78
N PRO A 39 -35.35 45.75 17.61
CA PRO A 39 -34.37 46.10 16.57
C PRO A 39 -34.48 47.61 16.15
N ASP A 40 -34.29 47.90 14.85
CA ASP A 40 -34.68 49.10 14.07
C ASP A 40 -33.90 50.45 14.20
N VAL A 41 -32.98 50.64 13.24
CA VAL A 41 -33.11 51.55 12.07
C VAL A 41 -33.27 53.10 12.25
N GLN A 42 -32.38 53.80 11.52
CA GLN A 42 -32.48 55.14 10.87
C GLN A 42 -31.88 56.45 11.45
N SER A 43 -31.29 57.19 10.50
CA SER A 43 -31.31 58.64 10.24
C SER A 43 -30.44 59.65 11.04
N THR A 44 -29.35 60.09 10.38
CA THR A 44 -28.97 61.49 10.02
C THR A 44 -28.71 62.58 11.08
N GLU A 45 -27.56 63.27 10.90
CA GLU A 45 -27.34 64.74 10.99
C GLU A 45 -27.50 65.45 12.37
N ASP A 46 -26.81 66.55 12.73
CA ASP A 46 -25.62 67.27 12.25
C ASP A 46 -25.26 68.38 13.29
N THR A 47 -24.10 69.05 13.16
CA THR A 47 -23.67 70.32 13.81
C THR A 47 -23.27 70.34 15.31
N GLY A 48 -22.21 71.11 15.63
CA GLY A 48 -21.78 71.45 17.01
C GLY A 48 -20.28 71.83 17.13
N PRO A 49 -19.86 73.11 17.27
CA PRO A 49 -18.49 73.50 16.85
C PRO A 49 -17.61 74.32 17.84
N ASP A 50 -16.33 74.45 17.45
CA ASP A 50 -15.42 75.63 17.51
C ASP A 50 -14.54 75.95 18.76
N ALA A 51 -13.42 76.68 18.47
CA ALA A 51 -12.53 77.52 19.29
C ALA A 51 -11.52 76.86 20.30
N SER A 52 -10.27 77.37 20.52
CA SER A 52 -9.44 78.39 19.82
C SER A 52 -8.02 78.60 20.45
N ASP A 53 -7.02 79.00 19.63
CA ASP A 53 -5.84 79.88 19.94
C ASP A 53 -4.71 79.45 20.94
N PRO A 54 -3.53 80.15 21.04
CA PRO A 54 -2.88 81.16 20.14
C PRO A 54 -1.33 81.00 19.92
N ASP A 55 -0.72 82.01 19.23
CA ASP A 55 0.70 82.50 19.23
C ASP A 55 1.84 81.75 18.47
N ALA A 56 2.91 82.37 17.93
CA ALA A 56 3.12 83.60 17.10
C ALA A 56 4.65 83.87 16.84
N ASP A 57 5.06 84.35 15.65
CA ASP A 57 6.06 85.44 15.38
C ASP A 57 6.55 85.53 13.90
N ASP A 58 6.71 86.77 13.39
CA ASP A 58 7.19 87.22 12.04
C ASP A 58 7.37 88.78 12.07
N PRO A 59 7.78 89.58 11.03
CA PRO A 59 8.32 89.34 9.68
C PRO A 59 9.58 90.21 9.33
N ASP A 60 10.02 90.26 8.04
CA ASP A 60 10.60 91.49 7.43
C ASP A 60 10.35 91.59 5.90
N ALA A 61 10.47 92.79 5.28
CA ALA A 61 9.98 93.11 3.92
C ALA A 61 10.86 94.10 3.10
N GLY A 62 10.60 94.27 1.78
CA GLY A 62 11.30 95.25 0.93
C GLY A 62 10.78 95.44 -0.52
N ASP A 63 10.83 96.67 -1.04
CA ASP A 63 10.08 97.24 -2.20
C ASP A 63 10.68 98.63 -2.59
N PRO A 64 10.50 99.28 -3.78
CA PRO A 64 9.90 98.91 -5.08
C PRO A 64 10.83 99.11 -6.32
N ASP A 65 10.31 98.90 -7.56
CA ASP A 65 10.12 99.93 -8.63
C ASP A 65 10.42 99.50 -10.11
N ALA A 66 9.79 100.22 -11.05
CA ALA A 66 9.40 99.95 -12.45
C ALA A 66 10.40 99.43 -13.52
N GLY A 67 9.83 98.72 -14.52
CA GLY A 67 10.43 98.49 -15.85
C GLY A 67 9.55 97.69 -16.83
N ASP A 68 9.06 98.33 -17.90
CA ASP A 68 8.31 97.75 -19.05
C ASP A 68 9.14 98.01 -20.34
N PRO A 69 9.31 97.02 -21.24
CA PRO A 69 8.33 96.76 -22.31
C PRO A 69 8.08 95.27 -22.68
N ASP A 70 6.79 94.92 -22.82
CA ASP A 70 6.16 94.22 -23.97
C ASP A 70 6.96 93.14 -24.77
N THR A 71 6.50 91.87 -24.72
CA THR A 71 6.09 91.09 -25.93
C THR A 71 5.33 89.79 -25.59
N SER A 72 4.28 89.52 -26.39
CA SER A 72 3.66 88.21 -26.72
C SER A 72 3.16 87.28 -25.60
N ASP A 73 1.87 87.41 -25.28
CA ASP A 73 0.78 86.55 -25.83
C ASP A 73 0.97 85.02 -25.83
N SER A 74 0.06 84.34 -25.11
CA SER A 74 -0.45 83.01 -25.47
C SER A 74 -1.84 82.81 -24.87
N ASP A 75 -2.90 83.20 -25.60
CA ASP A 75 -4.29 82.87 -25.22
C ASP A 75 -4.49 81.34 -25.10
N ALA A 76 -5.02 80.89 -23.95
CA ALA A 76 -5.24 79.47 -23.63
C ALA A 76 -6.68 79.16 -23.14
N ASP A 77 -7.57 80.16 -23.17
CA ASP A 77 -8.98 80.09 -22.79
C ASP A 77 -9.85 80.82 -23.84
N ASP A 78 -9.72 80.43 -25.12
CA ASP A 78 -10.73 80.76 -26.15
C ASP A 78 -11.83 79.67 -26.13
N PRO A 79 -13.04 79.97 -25.65
CA PRO A 79 -14.13 78.99 -25.56
C PRO A 79 -14.76 78.64 -26.91
N ASP A 80 -14.44 79.36 -28.01
CA ASP A 80 -14.93 79.03 -29.35
C ASP A 80 -13.96 78.10 -30.13
N ALA A 81 -12.73 77.87 -29.65
CA ALA A 81 -11.66 77.10 -30.32
C ALA A 81 -12.02 75.61 -30.55
N VAL A 82 -11.36 74.96 -31.52
CA VAL A 82 -11.55 73.51 -31.77
C VAL A 82 -10.94 72.69 -30.63
N GLN A 83 -11.73 71.79 -30.03
CA GLN A 83 -11.30 70.88 -28.98
C GLN A 83 -11.70 69.44 -29.31
N VAL A 84 -10.85 68.51 -28.87
CA VAL A 84 -11.03 67.05 -28.97
C VAL A 84 -10.98 66.45 -27.56
N GLU A 85 -11.72 65.37 -27.34
CA GLU A 85 -11.80 64.66 -26.05
C GLU A 85 -11.93 63.14 -26.29
N ILE A 86 -11.07 62.35 -25.66
CA ILE A 86 -11.15 60.89 -25.60
C ILE A 86 -12.16 60.50 -24.50
N LEU A 87 -13.27 59.89 -24.90
CA LEU A 87 -14.39 59.50 -24.06
C LEU A 87 -14.21 58.09 -23.46
N ALA A 88 -13.50 57.20 -24.16
CA ALA A 88 -13.15 55.87 -23.69
C ALA A 88 -11.87 55.34 -24.37
N GLY A 89 -11.13 54.51 -23.64
CA GLY A 89 -9.94 53.78 -24.10
C GLY A 89 -9.75 52.48 -23.29
N PRO A 90 -8.68 51.71 -23.54
CA PRO A 90 -8.36 50.49 -22.77
C PRO A 90 -7.94 50.80 -21.33
N ASP A 91 -8.11 49.81 -20.44
CA ASP A 91 -7.54 49.84 -19.09
C ASP A 91 -6.01 50.06 -19.13
N ALA A 92 -5.49 50.84 -18.16
CA ALA A 92 -4.09 51.27 -18.14
C ALA A 92 -3.05 50.13 -18.13
N PHE A 93 -3.45 48.93 -17.69
CA PHE A 93 -2.76 47.67 -17.93
C PHE A 93 -3.78 46.67 -18.48
N THR A 94 -3.48 46.04 -19.63
CA THR A 94 -4.40 45.10 -20.28
C THR A 94 -3.66 43.94 -20.92
N LYS A 95 -4.27 42.75 -20.86
CA LYS A 95 -3.82 41.53 -21.56
C LYS A 95 -4.47 41.33 -22.92
N LEU A 96 -5.08 42.38 -23.47
CA LEU A 96 -5.62 42.39 -24.83
C LEU A 96 -4.60 43.07 -25.74
N ALA A 97 -4.13 42.35 -26.76
CA ALA A 97 -3.31 42.87 -27.85
C ALA A 97 -4.10 43.77 -28.84
N SER A 98 -5.15 44.42 -28.36
CA SER A 98 -5.99 45.33 -29.13
C SER A 98 -6.62 46.40 -28.24
N ALA A 99 -6.84 47.57 -28.83
CA ALA A 99 -7.33 48.77 -28.15
C ALA A 99 -8.39 49.47 -29.00
N LEU A 100 -9.43 49.99 -28.36
CA LEU A 100 -10.54 50.69 -29.00
C LEU A 100 -10.77 52.03 -28.29
N PHE A 101 -10.88 53.09 -29.08
CA PHE A 101 -11.00 54.48 -28.64
C PHE A 101 -12.29 55.10 -29.15
N GLU A 102 -13.09 55.65 -28.23
CA GLU A 102 -14.18 56.56 -28.55
C GLU A 102 -13.74 57.98 -28.21
N PHE A 103 -13.82 58.89 -29.17
CA PHE A 103 -13.47 60.31 -29.02
C PHE A 103 -14.48 61.21 -29.76
N SER A 104 -14.50 62.50 -29.41
CA SER A 104 -15.40 63.49 -30.01
C SER A 104 -14.75 64.86 -30.20
N CYS A 105 -15.43 65.75 -30.94
CA CYS A 105 -14.99 67.11 -31.22
C CYS A 105 -16.09 68.11 -30.84
N ASN A 106 -15.74 69.21 -30.18
CA ASN A 106 -16.71 70.20 -29.70
C ASN A 106 -17.53 70.90 -30.82
N ARG A 107 -17.00 70.96 -32.06
CA ARG A 107 -17.68 71.49 -33.26
C ARG A 107 -18.40 70.42 -34.11
N ALA A 108 -18.62 69.21 -33.60
CA ALA A 108 -19.26 68.12 -34.36
C ALA A 108 -20.79 68.30 -34.57
N PRO A 109 -21.37 67.86 -35.71
CA PRO A 109 -20.71 67.30 -36.89
C PRO A 109 -20.10 68.40 -37.78
N GLY A 110 -18.80 68.30 -38.04
CA GLY A 110 -18.04 69.36 -38.72
C GLY A 110 -16.52 69.29 -38.55
N CYS A 111 -16.01 68.25 -37.88
CA CYS A 111 -14.59 67.98 -37.72
C CYS A 111 -14.23 66.65 -38.38
N ASP A 112 -13.13 66.62 -39.12
CA ASP A 112 -12.37 65.41 -39.43
C ASP A 112 -11.35 65.14 -38.29
N PHE A 113 -10.76 63.96 -38.23
CA PHE A 113 -9.76 63.60 -37.20
C PHE A 113 -8.50 63.01 -37.82
N GLU A 114 -7.35 63.31 -37.22
CA GLU A 114 -6.06 62.65 -37.48
C GLU A 114 -5.64 61.90 -36.20
N CYS A 115 -5.26 60.64 -36.32
CA CYS A 115 -4.89 59.76 -35.21
C CYS A 115 -3.46 59.23 -35.39
N ALA A 116 -2.70 59.14 -34.29
CA ALA A 116 -1.38 58.50 -34.24
C ALA A 116 -1.29 57.49 -33.08
N LEU A 117 -0.30 56.59 -33.18
CA LEU A 117 0.10 55.65 -32.13
C LEU A 117 1.60 55.84 -31.90
N ASN A 118 2.04 55.93 -30.65
CA ASN A 118 3.45 55.95 -30.25
C ASN A 118 4.32 57.04 -30.94
N GLY A 119 3.70 58.14 -31.38
CA GLY A 119 4.35 59.22 -32.12
C GLY A 119 4.64 58.92 -33.61
N ASP A 120 4.00 57.90 -34.20
CA ASP A 120 4.01 57.66 -35.64
C ASP A 120 3.30 58.77 -36.43
N VAL A 121 3.38 58.71 -37.76
CA VAL A 121 2.71 59.67 -38.66
C VAL A 121 1.19 59.59 -38.46
N ALA A 122 0.59 60.71 -38.06
CA ALA A 122 -0.86 60.81 -37.89
C ALA A 122 -1.59 60.62 -39.24
N GLU A 123 -2.57 59.72 -39.25
CA GLU A 123 -3.36 59.35 -40.43
C GLU A 123 -4.86 59.66 -40.21
N PRO A 124 -5.66 59.93 -41.26
CA PRO A 124 -7.07 60.27 -41.11
C PRO A 124 -7.90 59.12 -40.51
N CYS A 125 -8.66 59.41 -39.45
CA CYS A 125 -9.40 58.44 -38.67
C CYS A 125 -10.86 58.86 -38.39
N THR A 126 -11.65 57.94 -37.83
CA THR A 126 -13.04 58.18 -37.43
C THR A 126 -13.35 57.44 -36.14
N SER A 127 -14.01 58.11 -35.18
CA SER A 127 -14.49 57.49 -33.94
C SER A 127 -15.68 56.54 -34.20
N PRO A 128 -15.73 55.32 -33.60
CA PRO A 128 -14.66 54.69 -32.83
C PRO A 128 -13.52 54.19 -33.72
N PHE A 129 -12.27 54.37 -33.26
CA PHE A 129 -11.06 53.90 -33.93
C PHE A 129 -10.33 52.88 -33.05
N GLY A 130 -9.55 51.97 -33.64
CA GLY A 130 -8.87 50.94 -32.86
C GLY A 130 -7.73 50.26 -33.58
N PHE A 131 -6.90 49.58 -32.79
CA PHE A 131 -5.71 48.84 -33.21
C PHE A 131 -5.84 47.38 -32.79
N GLU A 132 -5.30 46.49 -33.61
CA GLU A 132 -5.22 45.04 -33.39
C GLU A 132 -3.75 44.63 -33.58
N ASP A 133 -3.37 43.42 -33.11
CA ASP A 133 -2.01 42.88 -33.19
C ASP A 133 -0.92 43.79 -32.54
N LEU A 134 -1.25 44.41 -31.39
CA LEU A 134 -0.30 45.20 -30.59
C LEU A 134 0.72 44.31 -29.87
N ASP A 135 2.01 44.65 -29.97
CA ASP A 135 3.09 44.04 -29.18
C ASP A 135 2.98 44.39 -27.67
N ASP A 136 3.50 43.52 -26.79
CA ASP A 136 3.66 43.79 -25.35
C ASP A 136 4.55 45.04 -25.12
N GLY A 137 4.08 46.01 -24.32
CA GLY A 137 4.80 47.26 -24.04
C GLY A 137 3.89 48.45 -23.67
N GLU A 138 4.52 49.60 -23.42
CA GLU A 138 3.82 50.89 -23.27
C GLU A 138 3.38 51.42 -24.65
N HIS A 139 2.13 51.88 -24.73
CA HIS A 139 1.54 52.51 -25.92
C HIS A 139 0.89 53.84 -25.56
N GLU A 140 0.88 54.77 -26.51
CA GLU A 140 0.25 56.09 -26.41
C GLU A 140 -0.54 56.41 -27.70
N PHE A 141 -1.83 56.70 -27.55
CA PHE A 141 -2.71 57.12 -28.64
C PHE A 141 -2.84 58.64 -28.60
N GLU A 142 -2.63 59.30 -29.74
CA GLU A 142 -2.81 60.73 -29.93
C GLU A 142 -3.94 60.96 -30.95
N VAL A 143 -4.87 61.88 -30.65
CA VAL A 143 -5.90 62.32 -31.61
C VAL A 143 -5.99 63.84 -31.68
N VAL A 144 -6.11 64.36 -32.90
CA VAL A 144 -6.31 65.78 -33.21
C VAL A 144 -7.58 65.94 -34.04
N ALA A 145 -8.45 66.86 -33.64
CA ALA A 145 -9.61 67.25 -34.45
C ALA A 145 -9.25 68.42 -35.40
N ILE A 146 -9.77 68.37 -36.62
CA ILE A 146 -9.59 69.41 -37.64
C ILE A 146 -10.96 69.86 -38.15
N ASP A 147 -11.29 71.14 -38.03
CA ASP A 147 -12.60 71.65 -38.45
C ASP A 147 -12.71 71.92 -39.96
N ALA A 148 -13.93 72.22 -40.42
CA ALA A 148 -14.24 72.55 -41.81
C ALA A 148 -13.56 73.84 -42.36
N LEU A 149 -12.80 74.59 -41.54
CA LEU A 149 -11.96 75.72 -41.94
C LEU A 149 -10.46 75.36 -41.96
N GLY A 150 -10.07 74.20 -41.43
CA GLY A 150 -8.69 73.74 -41.29
C GLY A 150 -8.03 74.15 -39.96
N GLU A 151 -8.81 74.56 -38.97
CA GLU A 151 -8.34 74.81 -37.61
C GLU A 151 -8.12 73.48 -36.88
N ARG A 152 -6.92 73.24 -36.33
CA ARG A 152 -6.56 72.00 -35.61
C ARG A 152 -6.66 72.25 -34.10
N SER A 153 -7.19 71.29 -33.35
CA SER A 153 -7.17 71.31 -31.88
C SER A 153 -5.75 71.14 -31.33
N GLN A 154 -5.58 71.34 -30.02
CA GLN A 154 -4.53 70.62 -29.29
C GLN A 154 -4.81 69.12 -29.37
N PRO A 155 -3.77 68.25 -29.35
CA PRO A 155 -3.98 66.82 -29.23
C PRO A 155 -4.54 66.45 -27.85
N ASP A 156 -5.31 65.36 -27.82
CA ASP A 156 -5.63 64.62 -26.59
C ASP A 156 -4.95 63.24 -26.65
N HIS A 157 -4.56 62.71 -25.48
CA HIS A 157 -3.64 61.58 -25.35
C HIS A 157 -4.16 60.51 -24.38
N TRP A 158 -3.99 59.23 -24.73
CA TRP A 158 -4.27 58.10 -23.83
C TRP A 158 -3.10 57.11 -23.82
N SER A 159 -2.48 56.89 -22.65
CA SER A 159 -1.35 55.98 -22.47
C SER A 159 -1.79 54.71 -21.71
N TRP A 160 -1.35 53.53 -22.17
CA TRP A 160 -1.63 52.23 -21.53
C TRP A 160 -0.48 51.24 -21.74
N THR A 161 -0.49 50.12 -21.01
CA THR A 161 0.45 49.00 -21.20
C THR A 161 -0.29 47.76 -21.68
N VAL A 162 0.19 47.14 -22.75
CA VAL A 162 -0.19 45.78 -23.17
C VAL A 162 0.77 44.79 -22.53
N ASP A 163 0.25 43.78 -21.84
CA ASP A 163 1.01 42.66 -21.29
C ASP A 163 0.21 41.36 -21.39
N THR A 164 0.52 40.56 -22.41
CA THR A 164 -0.10 39.26 -22.68
C THR A 164 0.59 38.08 -21.99
N THR A 165 1.65 38.33 -21.24
CA THR A 165 2.48 37.29 -20.62
C THR A 165 1.97 36.94 -19.21
N ALA A 166 1.94 35.64 -18.87
CA ALA A 166 1.49 35.20 -17.55
C ALA A 166 2.64 35.12 -16.52
N PRO A 167 2.43 35.58 -15.27
CA PRO A 167 3.45 35.53 -14.21
C PRO A 167 3.91 34.10 -13.92
N VAL A 168 5.21 33.91 -13.78
CA VAL A 168 5.83 32.64 -13.35
C VAL A 168 6.12 32.69 -11.87
N ILE A 169 5.60 31.70 -11.13
CA ILE A 169 5.92 31.52 -9.71
C ILE A 169 7.29 30.86 -9.59
N VAL A 170 8.22 31.53 -8.91
CA VAL A 170 9.61 31.09 -8.73
C VAL A 170 9.95 30.86 -7.27
N ASN A 171 11.04 30.14 -7.01
CA ASN A 171 11.55 29.84 -5.67
C ASN A 171 10.53 29.18 -4.70
N LEU A 172 9.51 28.48 -5.25
CA LEU A 172 8.56 27.70 -4.45
C LEU A 172 9.31 26.63 -3.64
N THR A 173 9.14 26.68 -2.32
CA THR A 173 9.73 25.75 -1.36
C THR A 173 8.75 25.44 -0.25
N GLY A 174 8.71 24.17 0.15
CA GLY A 174 7.84 23.64 1.21
C GLY A 174 8.55 22.61 2.10
N PRO A 175 7.80 21.76 2.82
CA PRO A 175 8.34 20.63 3.58
C PRO A 175 9.12 19.66 2.71
N ALA A 176 10.11 18.98 3.30
CA ALA A 176 10.73 17.82 2.70
C ALA A 176 9.76 16.62 2.76
N ASP A 177 9.75 15.82 1.70
CA ASP A 177 8.90 14.65 1.56
C ASP A 177 9.71 13.34 1.72
N PRO A 178 9.32 12.39 2.59
CA PRO A 178 8.31 12.53 3.64
C PRO A 178 8.81 13.36 4.84
N SER A 179 7.87 13.98 5.55
CA SER A 179 8.11 14.83 6.72
C SER A 179 7.81 14.08 8.03
N LYS A 180 8.53 14.46 9.10
CA LYS A 180 8.16 14.14 10.51
C LYS A 180 7.72 15.40 11.29
N SER A 181 7.53 16.53 10.62
CA SER A 181 7.17 17.83 11.21
C SER A 181 5.69 18.13 11.08
N LYS A 182 5.00 18.32 12.21
CA LYS A 182 3.58 18.77 12.28
C LYS A 182 3.36 20.25 11.97
N THR A 183 4.33 20.88 11.30
CA THR A 183 4.36 22.27 10.87
C THR A 183 4.99 22.36 9.48
N ALA A 184 4.32 23.05 8.57
CA ALA A 184 4.75 23.33 7.20
C ALA A 184 4.86 24.85 6.98
N VAL A 185 5.83 25.29 6.19
CA VAL A 185 6.08 26.70 5.86
C VAL A 185 6.40 26.78 4.38
N PHE A 186 5.70 27.66 3.65
CA PHE A 186 5.88 27.84 2.21
C PHE A 186 6.48 29.20 1.89
N ARG A 187 7.42 29.23 0.94
CA ARG A 187 7.99 30.46 0.37
C ARG A 187 7.95 30.36 -1.15
N PHE A 188 7.65 31.47 -1.80
CA PHE A 188 7.50 31.62 -3.25
C PHE A 188 7.66 33.10 -3.61
N GLU A 189 7.96 33.39 -4.87
CA GLU A 189 8.17 34.73 -5.43
C GLU A 189 7.53 34.79 -6.85
N CYS A 190 7.33 35.99 -7.40
CA CYS A 190 6.81 36.20 -8.75
C CYS A 190 7.93 36.60 -9.72
N SER A 191 7.74 36.41 -11.02
CA SER A 191 8.61 36.96 -12.06
C SER A 191 8.50 38.49 -12.21
N GLU A 192 7.30 39.06 -12.04
CA GLU A 192 7.08 40.52 -12.08
C GLU A 192 7.01 41.16 -10.69
N SER A 193 7.13 42.49 -10.68
CA SER A 193 6.78 43.33 -9.55
C SER A 193 5.26 43.42 -9.34
N ASP A 194 4.84 43.53 -8.08
CA ASP A 194 3.47 43.85 -7.66
C ASP A 194 2.39 42.78 -7.97
N CYS A 195 2.79 41.53 -8.22
CA CYS A 195 1.87 40.39 -8.28
C CYS A 195 1.10 40.20 -6.96
N THR A 196 -0.17 39.82 -7.08
CA THR A 196 -1.00 39.34 -5.97
C THR A 196 -1.03 37.81 -5.93
N PHE A 197 -1.21 37.21 -4.75
CA PHE A 197 -1.20 35.76 -4.57
C PHE A 197 -2.44 35.25 -3.83
N GLU A 198 -2.97 34.11 -4.28
CA GLU A 198 -3.96 33.32 -3.55
C GLU A 198 -3.46 31.89 -3.35
N CYS A 199 -3.68 31.34 -2.16
CA CYS A 199 -3.17 30.02 -1.78
C CYS A 199 -4.30 29.06 -1.39
N THR A 200 -4.04 27.77 -1.55
CA THR A 200 -4.88 26.67 -1.06
C THR A 200 -4.00 25.58 -0.43
N LEU A 201 -4.49 24.95 0.64
CA LEU A 201 -3.94 23.71 1.18
C LEU A 201 -5.06 22.65 1.19
N SER A 202 -4.74 21.49 0.64
CA SER A 202 -5.58 20.29 0.70
C SER A 202 -4.84 19.15 1.39
N GLY A 203 -5.61 18.18 1.88
CA GLY A 203 -5.10 16.93 2.48
C GLY A 203 -6.27 16.00 2.78
N ALA A 204 -6.05 14.69 2.71
CA ALA A 204 -7.14 13.72 2.66
C ALA A 204 -8.01 13.73 3.92
N ASN A 205 -7.42 13.94 5.09
CA ASN A 205 -8.13 13.99 6.38
C ASN A 205 -8.67 15.39 6.74
N LEU A 206 -8.40 16.43 5.93
CA LEU A 206 -8.99 17.76 6.12
C LEU A 206 -10.46 17.82 5.68
N GLY A 207 -10.90 16.94 4.78
CA GLY A 207 -12.29 16.83 4.28
C GLY A 207 -12.82 18.03 3.48
N VAL A 208 -12.08 19.13 3.44
CA VAL A 208 -12.37 20.38 2.74
C VAL A 208 -11.04 20.98 2.28
N VAL A 209 -10.89 21.28 0.98
CA VAL A 209 -9.78 22.11 0.50
C VAL A 209 -9.91 23.48 1.17
N SER A 210 -8.85 23.98 1.81
CA SER A 210 -8.92 25.29 2.48
C SER A 210 -9.41 26.34 1.48
N ALA A 211 -10.42 27.14 1.81
CA ALA A 211 -10.97 28.12 0.87
C ALA A 211 -9.86 29.01 0.29
N ARG A 212 -9.82 29.13 -1.05
CA ARG A 212 -8.80 29.94 -1.75
C ARG A 212 -8.84 31.37 -1.22
N ALA A 213 -7.70 31.84 -0.74
CA ALA A 213 -7.60 33.09 0.01
C ALA A 213 -6.27 33.79 -0.27
N ALA A 214 -6.31 35.12 -0.22
CA ALA A 214 -5.12 35.96 -0.38
C ALA A 214 -4.02 35.59 0.63
N CYS A 215 -2.79 35.43 0.15
CA CYS A 215 -1.66 34.93 0.92
C CYS A 215 -0.36 35.69 0.61
N THR A 216 0.69 35.42 1.39
CA THR A 216 2.03 35.98 1.20
C THR A 216 3.11 34.92 1.41
N SER A 217 4.26 35.14 0.79
CA SER A 217 5.45 34.29 0.93
C SER A 217 5.88 34.19 2.41
N GLY A 218 5.98 32.98 2.94
CA GLY A 218 6.15 32.69 4.37
C GLY A 218 4.90 32.12 5.07
N VAL A 219 3.80 31.91 4.34
CA VAL A 219 2.58 31.27 4.87
C VAL A 219 2.90 29.95 5.58
N THR A 220 2.27 29.72 6.74
CA THR A 220 2.63 28.67 7.69
C THR A 220 1.39 27.93 8.18
N TYR A 221 1.43 26.60 8.15
CA TYR A 221 0.38 25.71 8.63
C TYR A 221 0.93 24.86 9.80
N THR A 222 0.14 24.65 10.85
CA THR A 222 0.58 23.99 12.10
C THR A 222 -0.47 23.05 12.65
N GLY A 223 -0.05 22.08 13.47
CA GLY A 223 -0.95 21.11 14.10
C GLY A 223 -1.33 19.94 13.20
N LEU A 224 -0.56 19.71 12.13
CA LEU A 224 -0.87 18.72 11.10
C LEU A 224 -0.85 17.28 11.64
N SER A 225 -1.83 16.49 11.20
CA SER A 225 -1.93 15.04 11.44
C SER A 225 -1.03 14.28 10.47
N ASP A 226 -0.86 12.98 10.71
CA ASP A 226 -0.17 12.10 9.77
C ASP A 226 -1.14 11.86 8.60
N ASP A 227 -0.83 12.42 7.43
CA ASP A 227 -1.72 12.60 6.27
C ASP A 227 -0.87 12.98 5.03
N ASP A 228 -1.46 12.92 3.84
CA ASP A 228 -0.90 13.47 2.60
C ASP A 228 -1.46 14.88 2.36
N TYR A 229 -0.60 15.81 1.92
CA TYR A 229 -0.95 17.22 1.72
C TYR A 229 -0.47 17.76 0.38
N VAL A 230 -1.25 18.66 -0.23
CA VAL A 230 -0.86 19.46 -1.41
C VAL A 230 -1.15 20.94 -1.14
N PHE A 231 -0.14 21.78 -1.31
CA PHE A 231 -0.23 23.24 -1.25
C PHE A 231 -0.19 23.80 -2.68
N ASP A 232 -1.20 24.56 -3.07
CA ASP A 232 -1.24 25.29 -4.34
C ASP A 232 -1.11 26.81 -4.10
N VAL A 233 -0.45 27.49 -5.03
CA VAL A 233 -0.40 28.95 -5.08
C VAL A 233 -0.69 29.44 -6.51
N GLN A 234 -1.53 30.47 -6.60
CA GLN A 234 -1.81 31.23 -7.81
C GLN A 234 -1.20 32.63 -7.67
N ALA A 235 -0.63 33.15 -8.76
CA ALA A 235 -0.17 34.52 -8.89
C ALA A 235 -1.01 35.26 -9.96
N ARG A 236 -1.23 36.56 -9.77
CA ARG A 236 -1.90 37.45 -10.73
C ARG A 236 -1.18 38.79 -10.80
N ASP A 237 -0.87 39.24 -12.01
CA ASP A 237 -0.19 40.49 -12.32
C ASP A 237 -1.15 41.72 -12.33
N ARG A 238 -0.74 42.81 -12.99
CA ARG A 238 -1.57 44.01 -13.22
C ARG A 238 -2.51 43.94 -14.43
N ALA A 239 -2.15 43.20 -15.49
CA ALA A 239 -2.96 43.04 -16.69
C ALA A 239 -4.07 41.97 -16.53
N GLY A 240 -4.04 41.23 -15.43
CA GLY A 240 -4.97 40.17 -15.06
C GLY A 240 -4.60 38.79 -15.58
N ASN A 241 -3.35 38.52 -15.98
CA ASN A 241 -2.91 37.16 -16.32
C ASN A 241 -2.72 36.31 -15.05
N GLU A 242 -2.62 34.99 -15.21
CA GLU A 242 -2.67 34.04 -14.10
C GLU A 242 -1.58 32.97 -14.20
N GLY A 243 -0.75 32.88 -13.16
CA GLY A 243 0.29 31.86 -12.98
C GLY A 243 -0.06 30.90 -11.84
N PHE A 244 0.44 29.66 -11.91
CA PHE A 244 0.13 28.60 -10.94
C PHE A 244 1.36 27.74 -10.63
N ALA A 245 1.48 27.26 -9.38
CA ALA A 245 2.45 26.26 -8.95
C ALA A 245 1.98 25.53 -7.69
N ASP A 246 2.46 24.30 -7.47
CA ASP A 246 2.07 23.42 -6.37
C ASP A 246 3.28 22.74 -5.67
N HIS A 247 3.04 22.22 -4.45
CA HIS A 247 4.01 21.42 -3.68
C HIS A 247 3.28 20.39 -2.81
N GLY A 248 3.51 19.09 -3.06
CA GLY A 248 2.97 17.98 -2.26
C GLY A 248 3.97 17.38 -1.26
N TRP A 249 3.49 16.77 -0.16
CA TRP A 249 4.28 15.96 0.78
C TRP A 249 3.42 15.08 1.72
N THR A 250 4.00 13.99 2.22
CA THR A 250 3.44 13.10 3.27
C THR A 250 3.99 13.44 4.66
N LEU A 251 3.19 13.27 5.73
CA LEU A 251 3.61 13.42 7.13
C LEU A 251 3.46 12.10 7.94
N ILE A 252 4.54 11.61 8.57
CA ILE A 252 4.57 10.37 9.36
C ILE A 252 5.39 10.56 10.65
N THR A 253 4.87 10.14 11.81
CA THR A 253 5.48 10.49 13.12
C THR A 253 5.87 9.35 14.07
N ASN A 254 5.49 8.07 13.85
CA ASN A 254 5.88 6.94 14.73
C ASN A 254 6.12 5.62 13.95
N ASP A 255 7.12 4.81 14.37
CA ASP A 255 7.57 3.60 13.68
C ASP A 255 7.52 2.30 14.54
N TRP A 256 7.69 1.15 13.88
CA TRP A 256 7.71 -0.22 14.44
C TRP A 256 9.13 -0.71 14.74
N ILE A 257 9.30 -1.61 15.74
CA ILE A 257 10.64 -2.15 16.12
C ILE A 257 10.75 -3.68 16.23
N VAL A 258 9.67 -4.41 16.52
CA VAL A 258 9.65 -5.88 16.61
C VAL A 258 8.27 -6.36 16.20
N THR A 259 8.13 -7.30 15.28
CA THR A 259 6.85 -7.52 14.59
C THR A 259 6.61 -9.00 14.28
N SER A 260 6.34 -9.81 15.31
CA SER A 260 5.97 -11.22 15.10
C SER A 260 4.49 -11.35 14.73
N GLY A 261 4.26 -11.44 13.43
CA GLY A 261 3.04 -11.93 12.85
C GLY A 261 2.99 -13.45 12.62
N GLY A 262 2.76 -13.94 11.39
CA GLY A 262 2.43 -15.35 11.06
C GLY A 262 1.07 -15.86 10.44
N ARG A 263 0.28 -16.65 11.17
CA ARG A 263 -0.96 -17.37 10.78
C ARG A 263 -2.15 -16.67 10.24
N PHE A 264 -2.67 -15.77 11.06
CA PHE A 264 -3.26 -14.57 10.53
C PHE A 264 -3.13 -13.30 11.39
N HIS A 265 -2.66 -13.22 12.66
CA HIS A 265 -2.35 -12.02 13.55
C HIS A 265 -1.26 -11.00 13.30
N THR A 266 -1.48 -9.73 13.61
CA THR A 266 -0.31 -8.98 14.05
C THR A 266 -0.11 -9.15 15.52
N CYS A 267 1.14 -9.29 15.94
CA CYS A 267 1.66 -8.58 17.08
C CYS A 267 2.95 -7.86 16.68
N GLY A 268 3.11 -6.65 17.19
CA GLY A 268 4.30 -5.85 16.98
C GLY A 268 4.43 -4.74 18.01
N VAL A 269 5.66 -4.45 18.42
CA VAL A 269 6.02 -3.43 19.39
C VAL A 269 6.49 -2.19 18.62
N ARG A 270 6.08 -0.99 19.06
CA ARG A 270 6.56 0.31 18.53
C ARG A 270 7.77 0.84 19.31
N GLU A 271 8.43 1.88 18.80
CA GLU A 271 9.58 2.51 19.50
C GLU A 271 9.27 2.93 20.94
N ASP A 272 8.03 3.32 21.24
CA ASP A 272 7.57 3.67 22.60
C ASP A 272 7.47 2.46 23.56
N GLY A 273 7.66 1.23 23.06
CA GLY A 273 7.58 -0.02 23.82
C GLY A 273 6.17 -0.58 24.00
N THR A 274 5.15 0.06 23.42
CA THR A 274 3.77 -0.45 23.44
C THR A 274 3.64 -1.59 22.43
N LEU A 275 3.01 -2.69 22.86
CA LEU A 275 2.63 -3.79 21.98
C LEU A 275 1.33 -3.44 21.29
N TRP A 276 1.24 -3.69 19.99
CA TRP A 276 0.04 -3.59 19.18
C TRP A 276 -0.16 -4.90 18.45
N CYS A 277 -1.36 -5.44 18.49
CA CYS A 277 -1.73 -6.65 17.79
C CYS A 277 -3.02 -6.33 17.00
N TRP A 278 -3.24 -6.91 15.82
CA TRP A 278 -4.36 -6.42 14.99
C TRP A 278 -5.08 -7.42 14.08
N GLY A 279 -6.32 -7.82 14.47
CA GLY A 279 -7.15 -8.78 13.70
C GLY A 279 -8.04 -9.84 14.44
N GLN A 280 -8.22 -11.14 14.03
CA GLN A 280 -8.74 -12.48 14.57
C GLN A 280 -7.91 -13.61 15.51
N ASN A 281 -8.16 -13.90 16.83
CA ASN A 281 -7.61 -14.60 18.06
C ASN A 281 -8.45 -15.28 19.21
N THR A 282 -9.67 -14.93 19.70
CA THR A 282 -10.51 -15.40 20.90
C THR A 282 -10.32 -16.75 21.61
N THR A 283 -9.41 -17.62 21.21
CA THR A 283 -8.55 -18.29 22.17
C THR A 283 -7.75 -17.25 22.98
N GLY A 284 -7.51 -16.05 22.44
CA GLY A 284 -7.18 -14.86 23.22
C GLY A 284 -5.92 -14.11 22.81
N GLN A 285 -5.28 -14.51 21.71
CA GLN A 285 -3.90 -14.19 21.36
C GLN A 285 -3.54 -12.73 20.92
N LEU A 286 -4.50 -11.78 20.83
CA LEU A 286 -4.20 -10.31 20.81
C LEU A 286 -3.58 -9.99 22.16
N GLY A 287 -4.30 -10.38 23.22
CA GLY A 287 -4.12 -9.86 24.55
C GLY A 287 -4.92 -8.59 24.87
N LEU A 288 -5.81 -8.07 24.01
CA LEU A 288 -6.64 -6.89 24.37
C LEU A 288 -7.62 -7.15 25.52
N GLY A 289 -7.73 -8.38 26.01
CA GLY A 289 -8.71 -8.79 27.00
C GLY A 289 -10.09 -9.08 26.42
N ASP A 290 -10.19 -9.12 25.09
CA ASP A 290 -11.45 -9.36 24.40
C ASP A 290 -11.35 -10.37 23.26
N ALA A 291 -12.55 -10.76 22.88
CA ALA A 291 -12.86 -11.53 21.70
C ALA A 291 -13.05 -10.62 20.46
N ALA A 292 -12.36 -9.46 20.30
CA ALA A 292 -12.64 -8.52 19.19
C ALA A 292 -11.50 -8.02 18.22
N GLU A 293 -11.85 -7.75 16.96
CA GLU A 293 -10.95 -7.58 15.79
C GLU A 293 -10.49 -6.19 15.50
N ARG A 294 -9.35 -6.11 14.78
CA ARG A 294 -8.72 -4.86 14.40
C ARG A 294 -8.09 -5.00 12.99
N GLY A 295 -8.76 -4.53 11.94
CA GLY A 295 -8.17 -4.50 10.59
C GLY A 295 -6.94 -3.60 10.46
N ALA A 296 -6.69 -2.75 11.47
CA ALA A 296 -5.54 -1.87 11.61
C ALA A 296 -4.95 -2.01 13.03
N PRO A 297 -3.67 -1.66 13.26
CA PRO A 297 -2.99 -1.73 14.56
C PRO A 297 -3.82 -1.33 15.79
N ALA A 298 -3.87 -2.18 16.83
CA ALA A 298 -4.49 -1.83 18.12
C ALA A 298 -3.63 -2.22 19.33
N GLN A 299 -3.55 -1.34 20.33
CA GLN A 299 -2.61 -1.44 21.45
C GLN A 299 -3.03 -2.44 22.53
N VAL A 300 -2.16 -3.42 22.83
CA VAL A 300 -2.34 -4.50 23.80
C VAL A 300 -2.16 -4.03 25.23
N GLY A 301 -3.29 -3.91 25.92
CA GLY A 301 -3.35 -3.32 27.25
C GLY A 301 -2.98 -1.84 27.20
N GLN A 302 -2.36 -1.34 28.27
CA GLN A 302 -1.78 0.01 28.34
C GLN A 302 -0.28 -0.05 28.65
N ASP A 303 0.31 -1.24 28.52
CA ASP A 303 1.68 -1.52 28.89
C ASP A 303 2.65 -1.08 27.77
N ASN A 304 3.72 -0.39 28.16
CA ASN A 304 4.79 0.08 27.29
C ASN A 304 6.15 -0.58 27.62
N ASP A 305 6.12 -1.72 28.32
CA ASP A 305 7.30 -2.48 28.73
C ASP A 305 7.52 -3.78 27.94
N TRP A 306 6.87 -3.95 26.79
CA TRP A 306 7.08 -5.10 25.90
C TRP A 306 8.45 -5.04 25.21
N SER A 307 9.10 -6.19 25.05
CA SER A 307 10.41 -6.30 24.37
C SER A 307 10.42 -7.34 23.24
N LEU A 308 9.68 -8.44 23.39
CA LEU A 308 9.52 -9.48 22.38
C LEU A 308 8.08 -9.98 22.33
N VAL A 309 7.66 -10.40 21.14
CA VAL A 309 6.42 -11.14 20.91
C VAL A 309 6.68 -12.20 19.84
N SER A 310 5.97 -13.33 19.91
CA SER A 310 6.25 -14.53 19.13
C SER A 310 4.98 -15.31 18.81
N ALA A 311 4.92 -15.81 17.59
CA ALA A 311 3.72 -16.36 16.99
C ALA A 311 4.02 -17.38 15.86
N SER A 312 3.73 -18.66 16.12
CA SER A 312 3.10 -19.78 15.24
C SER A 312 0.14 -20.16 14.79
N ILE A 313 -0.54 -21.37 14.62
CA ILE A 313 -1.91 -21.84 14.71
C ILE A 313 -2.84 -20.89 15.43
N ALA A 314 -2.46 -20.50 16.66
CA ALA A 314 -3.46 -20.12 17.62
C ALA A 314 -2.95 -19.45 18.90
N HIS A 315 -1.66 -19.46 19.23
CA HIS A 315 -1.17 -18.82 20.46
C HIS A 315 -0.12 -17.75 20.17
N THR A 316 0.08 -16.89 21.16
CA THR A 316 1.08 -15.84 21.22
C THR A 316 1.83 -15.99 22.52
N CYS A 317 3.13 -15.81 22.48
CA CYS A 317 3.92 -15.63 23.70
C CYS A 317 4.81 -14.40 23.55
N GLY A 318 5.00 -13.66 24.62
CA GLY A 318 5.80 -12.45 24.63
C GLY A 318 6.56 -12.28 25.94
N VAL A 319 7.63 -11.51 25.86
CA VAL A 319 8.53 -11.24 26.99
C VAL A 319 8.52 -9.74 27.23
N ARG A 320 8.38 -9.36 28.51
CA ARG A 320 8.50 -7.97 28.97
C ARG A 320 9.96 -7.62 29.25
N LYS A 321 10.27 -6.33 29.36
CA LYS A 321 11.61 -5.78 29.67
C LYS A 321 12.16 -6.26 31.03
N ASP A 322 11.34 -6.87 31.88
CA ASP A 322 11.74 -7.49 33.15
C ASP A 322 12.13 -8.99 33.06
N GLY A 323 12.01 -9.61 31.89
CA GLY A 323 12.32 -11.03 31.66
C GLY A 323 11.19 -12.01 32.01
N THR A 324 9.97 -11.53 32.30
CA THR A 324 8.81 -12.40 32.51
C THR A 324 8.19 -12.86 31.20
N LEU A 325 7.87 -14.16 31.10
CA LEU A 325 7.13 -14.75 29.99
C LEU A 325 5.64 -14.65 30.24
N TRP A 326 4.93 -14.21 29.20
CA TRP A 326 3.47 -14.20 29.14
C TRP A 326 3.06 -15.00 27.90
N CYS A 327 2.03 -15.84 28.01
CA CYS A 327 1.44 -16.53 26.87
C CYS A 327 -0.08 -16.36 26.90
N TRP A 328 -0.67 -16.19 25.72
CA TRP A 328 -2.08 -15.94 25.53
C TRP A 328 -2.54 -16.51 24.20
N GLY A 329 -3.84 -16.78 24.06
CA GLY A 329 -4.33 -17.60 22.96
C GLY A 329 -4.71 -19.02 23.32
N ASP A 330 -4.41 -19.92 22.40
CA ASP A 330 -4.91 -21.29 22.38
C ASP A 330 -4.07 -22.28 23.17
N ASN A 331 -4.75 -23.30 23.70
CA ASN A 331 -4.17 -24.20 24.69
C ASN A 331 -4.62 -25.69 24.68
N PRO A 332 -5.32 -26.28 23.68
CA PRO A 332 -5.81 -27.66 23.75
C PRO A 332 -4.69 -28.72 23.87
N ALA A 333 -3.47 -28.39 23.43
CA ALA A 333 -2.29 -29.23 23.62
C ALA A 333 -1.44 -28.80 24.84
N GLY A 334 -1.89 -27.83 25.64
CA GLY A 334 -1.12 -27.26 26.75
C GLY A 334 -0.08 -26.22 26.33
N GLN A 335 -0.15 -25.71 25.11
CA GLN A 335 0.88 -24.85 24.52
C GLN A 335 1.00 -23.45 25.14
N LEU A 336 0.08 -22.97 26.00
CA LEU A 336 0.35 -21.79 26.83
C LEU A 336 1.25 -22.10 28.05
N GLY A 337 1.41 -23.37 28.43
CA GLY A 337 2.25 -23.78 29.54
C GLY A 337 1.66 -23.50 30.94
N LEU A 338 0.32 -23.39 31.03
CA LEU A 338 -0.39 -22.90 32.22
C LEU A 338 -0.92 -24.02 33.15
N ASP A 339 -0.50 -25.28 32.96
CA ASP A 339 -1.00 -26.49 33.64
C ASP A 339 -2.50 -26.78 33.40
N ASP A 340 -3.04 -26.22 32.32
CA ASP A 340 -4.39 -26.49 31.82
C ASP A 340 -4.42 -26.49 30.28
N VAL A 341 -5.61 -26.78 29.73
CA VAL A 341 -5.90 -26.75 28.29
C VAL A 341 -6.82 -25.59 27.88
N ALA A 342 -6.97 -24.59 28.74
CA ALA A 342 -7.93 -23.50 28.53
C ALA A 342 -7.27 -22.28 27.85
N PRO A 343 -7.95 -21.65 26.87
CA PRO A 343 -7.48 -20.42 26.21
C PRO A 343 -7.41 -19.19 27.14
N ARG A 344 -6.70 -18.10 26.74
CA ARG A 344 -6.50 -16.86 27.54
C ARG A 344 -6.55 -15.56 26.71
N GLN A 345 -7.54 -14.68 26.99
CA GLN A 345 -7.86 -13.41 26.27
C GLN A 345 -6.95 -12.20 26.57
N VAL A 346 -6.24 -12.25 27.69
CA VAL A 346 -5.18 -11.29 28.06
C VAL A 346 -3.85 -12.05 28.08
N PRO A 347 -2.70 -11.37 27.97
CA PRO A 347 -1.43 -11.96 28.35
C PRO A 347 -1.55 -12.54 29.77
N VAL A 348 -1.22 -13.83 29.95
CA VAL A 348 -1.14 -14.47 31.26
C VAL A 348 0.29 -14.92 31.51
N GLN A 349 0.83 -14.59 32.68
CA GLN A 349 2.21 -14.92 33.05
C GLN A 349 2.38 -16.44 33.17
N VAL A 350 3.40 -16.98 32.51
CA VAL A 350 3.72 -18.41 32.53
C VAL A 350 4.67 -18.72 33.67
N GLY A 351 4.12 -19.30 34.73
CA GLY A 351 4.86 -19.57 35.97
C GLY A 351 5.12 -18.30 36.78
N GLN A 352 6.28 -18.22 37.42
CA GLN A 352 6.69 -17.14 38.34
C GLN A 352 8.16 -16.73 38.12
N GLN A 353 8.70 -17.02 36.93
CA GLN A 353 10.10 -16.80 36.60
C GLN A 353 10.26 -15.55 35.71
N SER A 354 11.34 -14.81 35.93
CA SER A 354 11.68 -13.54 35.28
C SER A 354 13.07 -13.57 34.61
N ASP A 355 13.50 -14.75 34.16
CA ASP A 355 14.77 -14.99 33.49
C ASP A 355 14.57 -15.62 32.09
N TRP A 356 13.41 -15.39 31.47
CA TRP A 356 13.14 -15.73 30.09
C TRP A 356 13.78 -14.71 29.15
N SER A 357 14.47 -15.18 28.11
CA SER A 357 15.14 -14.34 27.11
C SER A 357 14.61 -14.53 25.70
N GLU A 358 13.97 -15.66 25.41
CA GLU A 358 13.35 -15.97 24.11
C GLU A 358 12.11 -16.84 24.30
N VAL A 359 11.18 -16.73 23.36
CA VAL A 359 10.10 -17.70 23.17
C VAL A 359 9.80 -17.84 21.69
N ALA A 360 9.66 -19.09 21.24
CA ALA A 360 9.10 -19.46 19.96
C ALA A 360 7.81 -20.23 20.22
N ALA A 361 6.68 -19.61 19.88
CA ALA A 361 5.52 -20.40 19.54
C ALA A 361 5.93 -21.38 18.41
N GLY A 362 5.51 -22.62 18.53
CA GLY A 362 5.49 -23.65 17.49
C GLY A 362 4.05 -23.99 17.18
N GLY A 363 3.79 -25.02 16.37
CA GLY A 363 2.45 -25.43 15.98
C GLY A 363 1.49 -25.65 17.15
N SER A 364 1.38 -26.92 17.56
CA SER A 364 0.64 -27.28 18.77
C SER A 364 1.53 -27.24 20.02
N HIS A 365 2.60 -26.45 20.01
CA HIS A 365 3.62 -26.42 21.06
C HIS A 365 4.34 -25.08 21.15
N THR A 366 5.16 -24.92 22.17
CA THR A 366 5.99 -23.73 22.39
C THR A 366 7.32 -24.17 22.99
N CYS A 367 8.38 -23.45 22.65
CA CYS A 367 9.67 -23.56 23.32
C CYS A 367 10.15 -22.18 23.74
N GLY A 368 10.94 -22.11 24.81
CA GLY A 368 11.53 -20.86 25.30
C GLY A 368 12.88 -21.06 25.96
N VAL A 369 13.70 -20.02 25.93
CA VAL A 369 14.98 -19.97 26.65
C VAL A 369 14.76 -19.28 27.99
N ARG A 370 15.09 -19.98 29.08
CA ARG A 370 15.07 -19.45 30.45
C ARG A 370 16.37 -19.77 31.17
N GLY A 371 17.07 -18.74 31.65
CA GLY A 371 18.40 -18.87 32.23
C GLY A 371 19.42 -19.50 31.25
N GLY A 372 19.24 -19.25 29.95
CA GLY A 372 19.98 -19.91 28.86
C GLY A 372 19.60 -21.37 28.59
N ALA A 373 18.74 -22.01 29.41
CA ALA A 373 18.31 -23.39 29.22
C ALA A 373 17.06 -23.50 28.36
N LEU A 374 16.96 -24.59 27.58
CA LEU A 374 15.81 -24.91 26.73
C LEU A 374 14.67 -25.55 27.54
N TRP A 375 13.48 -24.99 27.41
CA TRP A 375 12.21 -25.51 27.93
C TRP A 375 11.21 -25.60 26.77
N CYS A 376 10.42 -26.68 26.72
CA CYS A 376 9.38 -26.88 25.70
C CYS A 376 8.14 -27.51 26.33
N TRP A 377 6.97 -27.18 25.78
CA TRP A 377 5.66 -27.63 26.23
C TRP A 377 4.64 -27.62 25.08
N GLY A 378 3.55 -28.37 25.21
CA GLY A 378 2.57 -28.61 24.15
C GLY A 378 2.50 -30.07 23.67
N ASN A 379 2.12 -30.26 22.41
CA ASN A 379 2.08 -31.53 21.69
C ASN A 379 3.49 -32.12 21.49
N ASN A 380 3.66 -33.45 21.67
CA ASN A 380 4.92 -34.15 21.36
C ASN A 380 4.75 -35.39 20.46
N GLY A 381 3.62 -35.55 19.76
CA GLY A 381 3.34 -36.76 18.95
C GLY A 381 4.40 -37.05 17.88
N SER A 382 4.99 -35.99 17.31
CA SER A 382 6.07 -36.05 16.32
C SER A 382 7.47 -35.95 16.94
N GLY A 383 7.58 -35.71 18.26
CA GLY A 383 8.83 -35.47 18.97
C GLY A 383 9.26 -34.00 19.05
N GLN A 384 8.39 -33.04 18.68
CA GLN A 384 8.71 -31.61 18.53
C GLN A 384 9.10 -30.86 19.82
N LEU A 385 8.83 -31.41 21.01
CA LEU A 385 9.31 -30.85 22.29
C LEU A 385 10.73 -31.29 22.62
N GLY A 386 11.24 -32.38 22.01
CA GLY A 386 12.58 -32.89 22.27
C GLY A 386 12.69 -33.92 23.40
N PHE A 387 11.58 -34.52 23.83
CA PHE A 387 11.57 -35.67 24.76
C PHE A 387 11.44 -37.00 23.99
N GLU A 388 12.13 -38.05 24.45
CA GLU A 388 12.09 -39.40 23.84
C GLU A 388 10.69 -40.03 23.80
N ASP A 389 9.83 -39.67 24.76
CA ASP A 389 8.44 -40.13 24.84
C ASP A 389 7.49 -39.19 24.06
N PRO A 390 6.43 -39.68 23.42
CA PRO A 390 5.54 -38.85 22.60
C PRO A 390 4.46 -38.07 23.40
N ALA A 391 4.56 -37.97 24.74
CA ALA A 391 3.48 -37.42 25.55
C ALA A 391 3.48 -35.88 25.62
N VAL A 392 2.27 -35.33 25.57
CA VAL A 392 1.94 -33.91 25.73
C VAL A 392 2.43 -33.37 27.08
N ARG A 393 2.90 -32.12 27.12
CA ARG A 393 3.34 -31.42 28.34
C ARG A 393 2.57 -30.12 28.54
N TYR A 394 1.79 -30.00 29.61
CA TYR A 394 0.92 -28.82 29.86
C TYR A 394 1.60 -27.66 30.61
N VAL A 395 2.87 -27.83 30.99
CA VAL A 395 3.74 -26.83 31.63
C VAL A 395 5.14 -26.86 31.01
N PRO A 396 5.91 -25.76 31.05
CA PRO A 396 7.30 -25.75 30.60
C PRO A 396 8.16 -26.81 31.29
N GLU A 397 8.51 -27.87 30.57
CA GLU A 397 9.44 -28.91 31.02
C GLU A 397 10.83 -28.69 30.39
N ARG A 398 11.89 -29.02 31.13
CA ARG A 398 13.27 -28.75 30.71
C ARG A 398 13.78 -29.86 29.79
N VAL A 399 13.93 -29.53 28.50
CA VAL A 399 14.40 -30.46 27.47
C VAL A 399 15.87 -30.84 27.64
N ALA A 400 16.72 -29.87 28.03
CA ALA A 400 18.16 -30.05 28.02
C ALA A 400 18.85 -29.49 29.28
N VAL A 401 19.87 -30.22 29.78
CA VAL A 401 20.72 -29.81 30.93
C VAL A 401 21.68 -28.66 30.57
N ALA A 402 21.86 -28.40 29.28
CA ALA A 402 22.58 -27.23 28.77
C ALA A 402 21.90 -25.90 29.13
N SER A 403 22.67 -24.81 29.07
CA SER A 403 22.26 -23.45 29.46
C SER A 403 22.88 -22.37 28.56
N ASP A 404 23.07 -22.71 27.29
CA ASP A 404 23.72 -21.91 26.25
C ASP A 404 22.89 -21.86 24.95
N TRP A 405 21.55 -21.95 25.09
CA TRP A 405 20.57 -21.91 23.99
C TRP A 405 20.14 -20.49 23.61
N SER A 406 19.81 -20.31 22.32
CA SER A 406 19.30 -19.07 21.72
C SER A 406 18.69 -19.37 20.35
N GLY A 407 18.18 -18.35 19.64
CA GLY A 407 17.69 -18.46 18.27
C GLY A 407 16.66 -19.57 18.07
N LEU A 408 15.62 -19.62 18.90
CA LEU A 408 14.52 -20.57 18.76
C LEU A 408 13.66 -20.27 17.52
N SER A 409 13.36 -21.31 16.73
CA SER A 409 12.25 -21.31 15.76
C SER A 409 11.54 -22.64 15.83
N ALA A 410 10.22 -22.60 16.05
CA ALA A 410 9.39 -23.78 16.09
C ALA A 410 8.39 -23.73 14.93
N GLY A 411 8.50 -24.71 14.04
CA GLY A 411 7.46 -24.99 13.07
C GLY A 411 6.35 -25.80 13.72
N ASN A 412 5.73 -26.67 12.92
CA ASN A 412 4.58 -27.49 13.29
C ASN A 412 4.92 -28.72 14.12
N SER A 413 5.67 -29.64 13.51
CA SER A 413 5.90 -30.97 14.07
C SER A 413 7.36 -31.26 14.33
N HIS A 414 8.19 -30.23 14.35
CA HIS A 414 9.57 -30.23 14.80
C HIS A 414 9.97 -28.78 15.15
N THR A 415 11.12 -28.65 15.80
CA THR A 415 11.65 -27.40 16.33
C THR A 415 13.15 -27.34 16.05
N CYS A 416 13.68 -26.14 15.86
CA CYS A 416 15.11 -25.88 15.76
C CYS A 416 15.55 -24.77 16.73
N ALA A 417 16.77 -24.87 17.23
CA ALA A 417 17.36 -23.87 18.11
C ALA A 417 18.88 -23.82 17.97
N VAL A 418 19.44 -22.64 18.17
CA VAL A 418 20.89 -22.43 18.27
C VAL A 418 21.36 -22.72 19.70
N ARG A 419 22.56 -23.26 19.84
CA ARG A 419 23.20 -23.49 21.13
C ARG A 419 24.71 -23.35 21.01
N GLY A 420 25.28 -22.37 21.70
CA GLY A 420 26.70 -22.01 21.53
C GLY A 420 27.05 -21.71 20.06
N GLY A 421 26.14 -21.09 19.32
CA GLY A 421 26.22 -20.85 17.87
C GLY A 421 25.94 -22.06 16.97
N ALA A 422 25.88 -23.29 17.50
CA ALA A 422 25.59 -24.50 16.71
C ALA A 422 24.09 -24.79 16.66
N LEU A 423 23.58 -25.16 15.49
CA LEU A 423 22.16 -25.50 15.30
C LEU A 423 21.84 -26.92 15.77
N TRP A 424 20.66 -27.10 16.36
CA TRP A 424 20.06 -28.38 16.74
C TRP A 424 18.60 -28.39 16.29
N CYS A 425 18.10 -29.51 15.78
CA CYS A 425 16.72 -29.67 15.33
C CYS A 425 16.13 -31.02 15.79
N TRP A 426 14.82 -31.09 16.05
CA TRP A 426 14.13 -32.28 16.56
C TRP A 426 12.61 -32.27 16.31
N GLY A 427 12.07 -33.44 15.95
CA GLY A 427 10.66 -33.74 15.67
C GLY A 427 10.51 -34.58 14.39
N TRP A 428 9.45 -34.36 13.62
CA TRP A 428 9.25 -34.91 12.28
C TRP A 428 10.43 -34.63 11.34
N ASN A 429 10.69 -35.56 10.42
CA ASN A 429 11.80 -35.47 9.49
C ASN A 429 11.54 -36.20 8.16
N GLY A 430 10.28 -36.38 7.73
CA GLY A 430 9.94 -37.20 6.56
C GLY A 430 10.68 -36.83 5.27
N ASN A 431 11.15 -35.58 5.19
CA ASN A 431 11.71 -34.95 3.99
C ASN A 431 13.12 -34.35 4.18
N GLY A 432 13.65 -34.38 5.41
CA GLY A 432 14.99 -33.90 5.71
C GLY A 432 15.09 -32.58 6.49
N GLN A 433 13.96 -31.95 6.86
CA GLN A 433 13.84 -30.71 7.65
C GLN A 433 14.79 -30.55 8.83
N LEU A 434 15.20 -31.65 9.47
CA LEU A 434 16.09 -31.58 10.63
C LEU A 434 17.57 -31.43 10.25
N GLY A 435 17.94 -31.63 8.97
CA GLY A 435 19.31 -31.43 8.49
C GLY A 435 20.30 -32.52 8.93
N LEU A 436 19.79 -33.69 9.32
CA LEU A 436 20.53 -34.78 9.97
C LEU A 436 21.11 -35.84 9.01
N GLY A 437 21.10 -35.59 7.69
CA GLY A 437 21.57 -36.52 6.65
C GLY A 437 20.66 -37.74 6.42
N ASN A 438 19.39 -37.67 6.85
CA ASN A 438 18.41 -38.74 6.74
C ASN A 438 16.97 -38.18 6.85
N THR A 439 15.97 -39.02 6.59
CA THR A 439 14.53 -38.70 6.68
C THR A 439 13.79 -39.36 7.86
N SER A 440 14.51 -39.74 8.92
CA SER A 440 13.92 -40.34 10.13
C SER A 440 13.70 -39.28 11.22
N LEU A 441 12.50 -39.25 11.81
CA LEU A 441 12.15 -38.31 12.87
C LEU A 441 13.10 -38.44 14.08
N SER A 442 13.49 -37.31 14.67
CA SER A 442 14.37 -37.27 15.86
C SER A 442 13.60 -36.75 17.06
N ARG A 443 13.28 -37.61 18.04
CA ARG A 443 12.50 -37.19 19.23
C ARG A 443 13.26 -36.33 20.22
N THR A 444 14.57 -36.18 20.08
CA THR A 444 15.43 -35.38 20.97
C THR A 444 16.29 -34.42 20.15
N PRO A 445 16.75 -33.28 20.73
CA PRO A 445 17.60 -32.31 20.06
C PRO A 445 18.85 -32.96 19.44
N ALA A 446 18.89 -33.01 18.11
CA ALA A 446 20.00 -33.55 17.35
C ALA A 446 20.78 -32.42 16.67
N ARG A 447 22.11 -32.45 16.76
CA ARG A 447 22.96 -31.37 16.24
C ARG A 447 23.02 -31.40 14.72
N VAL A 448 22.75 -30.26 14.09
CA VAL A 448 22.75 -30.09 12.64
C VAL A 448 24.16 -29.74 12.17
N GLY A 449 24.85 -30.76 11.62
CA GLY A 449 26.17 -30.60 11.03
C GLY A 449 27.28 -30.17 12.00
N ALA A 450 28.28 -29.47 11.46
CA ALA A 450 29.51 -29.10 12.18
C ALA A 450 29.61 -27.61 12.58
N ALA A 451 28.79 -26.73 11.99
CA ALA A 451 28.87 -25.27 12.16
C ALA A 451 28.53 -24.78 13.59
N SER A 452 28.96 -23.56 13.91
CA SER A 452 28.80 -22.95 15.24
C SER A 452 28.69 -21.42 15.19
N ASP A 453 28.06 -20.91 14.14
CA ASP A 453 27.94 -19.49 13.80
C ASP A 453 26.57 -19.16 13.14
N TRP A 454 25.55 -19.96 13.46
CA TRP A 454 24.15 -19.71 13.07
C TRP A 454 23.60 -18.50 13.80
N SER A 455 22.93 -17.59 13.08
CA SER A 455 22.41 -16.32 13.59
C SER A 455 20.89 -16.19 13.52
N LEU A 456 20.23 -16.91 12.60
CA LEU A 456 18.77 -17.01 12.52
C LEU A 456 18.38 -18.40 12.02
N VAL A 457 17.20 -18.90 12.39
CA VAL A 457 16.61 -20.11 11.84
C VAL A 457 15.12 -19.85 11.56
N SER A 458 14.65 -20.34 10.43
CA SER A 458 13.37 -20.01 9.80
C SER A 458 12.76 -21.29 9.23
N VAL A 459 11.92 -21.92 10.03
CA VAL A 459 11.45 -23.30 9.83
C VAL A 459 10.25 -23.34 8.88
N GLY A 460 10.30 -24.07 7.76
CA GLY A 460 9.08 -24.28 6.96
C GLY A 460 8.95 -25.44 5.98
N VAL A 461 7.98 -25.46 5.05
CA VAL A 461 7.07 -26.64 4.94
C VAL A 461 7.62 -28.02 5.09
N ASP A 462 8.74 -28.43 4.56
CA ASP A 462 9.39 -29.69 4.95
C ASP A 462 10.92 -29.53 5.12
N HIS A 463 11.37 -28.28 5.27
CA HIS A 463 12.74 -27.79 5.38
C HIS A 463 12.90 -26.62 6.33
N THR A 464 14.02 -26.66 7.03
CA THR A 464 14.44 -25.50 7.81
C THR A 464 15.44 -24.66 7.02
N CYS A 465 15.21 -23.34 6.96
CA CYS A 465 16.24 -22.38 6.57
C CYS A 465 16.92 -21.78 7.78
N GLY A 466 18.05 -21.12 7.56
CA GLY A 466 18.65 -20.24 8.55
C GLY A 466 19.71 -19.34 7.97
N LEU A 467 19.94 -18.22 8.65
CA LEU A 467 21.02 -17.32 8.35
C LEU A 467 22.25 -17.70 9.18
N ARG A 468 23.41 -17.62 8.54
CA ARG A 468 24.72 -17.92 9.11
C ARG A 468 25.71 -16.91 8.55
N SER A 469 26.24 -16.03 9.40
CA SER A 469 27.15 -14.95 8.99
C SER A 469 26.61 -14.11 7.79
N GLY A 470 25.31 -13.79 7.80
CA GLY A 470 24.63 -13.04 6.74
C GLY A 470 24.28 -13.84 5.47
N THR A 471 24.77 -15.08 5.33
CA THR A 471 24.44 -15.98 4.22
C THR A 471 23.25 -16.87 4.56
N LEU A 472 22.40 -17.18 3.58
CA LEU A 472 21.25 -18.07 3.75
C LEU A 472 21.60 -19.55 3.47
N TRP A 473 20.99 -20.47 4.23
CA TRP A 473 21.17 -21.93 4.14
C TRP A 473 19.84 -22.65 4.36
N CYS A 474 19.52 -23.69 3.58
CA CYS A 474 18.20 -24.35 3.60
C CYS A 474 18.28 -25.89 3.33
N TRP A 475 17.37 -26.72 3.90
CA TRP A 475 17.42 -28.21 3.80
C TRP A 475 16.11 -29.02 4.08
N GLY A 476 15.50 -29.65 3.06
CA GLY A 476 14.29 -30.52 3.12
C GLY A 476 13.93 -31.18 1.77
N GLU A 477 12.62 -31.41 1.49
CA GLU A 477 11.94 -32.16 0.39
C GLU A 477 12.43 -31.84 -1.05
N ASN A 478 12.03 -32.66 -2.05
CA ASN A 478 12.07 -32.34 -3.49
C ASN A 478 10.90 -32.85 -4.43
N GLN A 479 9.78 -32.08 -4.55
CA GLN A 479 8.86 -31.89 -5.73
C GLN A 479 8.92 -30.69 -6.79
N SER A 480 9.16 -29.31 -6.61
CA SER A 480 9.75 -28.12 -7.43
C SER A 480 11.06 -27.28 -7.23
N GLY A 481 11.38 -26.47 -6.18
CA GLY A 481 12.49 -25.49 -6.41
C GLY A 481 13.02 -24.51 -5.33
N ARG A 482 12.88 -24.77 -4.02
CA ARG A 482 12.79 -23.73 -2.96
C ARG A 482 13.85 -23.75 -1.82
N LEU A 483 14.91 -24.57 -1.91
CA LEU A 483 16.13 -24.48 -1.04
C LEU A 483 17.29 -23.77 -1.78
N GLY A 484 17.24 -23.75 -3.11
CA GLY A 484 18.30 -23.62 -4.13
C GLY A 484 19.52 -22.68 -3.98
N LEU A 485 20.71 -23.19 -3.78
CA LEU A 485 21.29 -24.41 -4.37
C LEU A 485 21.18 -24.50 -5.91
N GLY A 486 20.06 -24.08 -6.53
CA GLY A 486 19.82 -24.18 -7.96
C GLY A 486 19.74 -25.61 -8.50
N ASP A 487 19.22 -26.58 -7.74
CA ASP A 487 19.21 -27.99 -8.14
C ASP A 487 18.11 -28.93 -7.57
N ASP A 488 17.97 -30.03 -8.31
CA ASP A 488 16.88 -30.99 -8.34
C ASP A 488 16.87 -32.11 -7.27
N SER A 489 17.38 -31.92 -6.05
CA SER A 489 17.35 -33.02 -5.05
C SER A 489 17.18 -32.68 -3.57
N GLN A 490 16.40 -33.52 -2.88
CA GLN A 490 15.99 -33.39 -1.47
C GLN A 490 17.25 -33.26 -0.62
N ARG A 491 17.42 -32.16 0.12
CA ARG A 491 18.56 -32.02 1.03
C ARG A 491 18.15 -32.35 2.44
N THR A 492 18.60 -33.52 2.87
CA THR A 492 18.59 -33.89 4.28
C THR A 492 19.69 -33.20 5.11
N THR A 493 20.41 -32.20 4.58
CA THR A 493 21.50 -31.45 5.27
C THR A 493 21.57 -30.00 4.79
N PRO A 494 21.91 -29.01 5.65
CA PRO A 494 22.06 -27.61 5.23
C PRO A 494 22.99 -27.40 4.03
N VAL A 495 22.51 -26.67 3.03
CA VAL A 495 23.33 -26.19 1.90
C VAL A 495 23.10 -24.68 1.73
N GLN A 496 24.15 -23.96 1.34
CA GLN A 496 24.11 -22.50 1.19
C GLN A 496 23.36 -22.09 -0.08
N VAL A 497 22.64 -20.99 0.03
CA VAL A 497 21.89 -20.30 -1.01
C VAL A 497 22.76 -19.25 -1.66
N GLY A 498 22.83 -19.28 -2.99
CA GLY A 498 23.63 -18.33 -3.77
C GLY A 498 25.06 -18.18 -3.23
N SER A 499 25.51 -16.93 -3.12
CA SER A 499 26.80 -16.55 -2.53
C SER A 499 26.75 -15.29 -1.66
N GLU A 500 25.56 -14.69 -1.55
CA GLU A 500 25.35 -13.35 -1.03
C GLU A 500 25.18 -13.34 0.49
N SER A 501 25.52 -12.23 1.14
CA SER A 501 25.76 -12.13 2.59
C SER A 501 25.10 -10.92 3.27
N ASP A 502 24.19 -10.29 2.53
CA ASP A 502 23.39 -9.10 2.79
C ASP A 502 21.91 -9.47 3.06
N TRP A 503 21.63 -10.77 3.23
CA TRP A 503 20.34 -11.26 3.72
C TRP A 503 20.16 -10.85 5.17
N SER A 504 19.34 -9.83 5.39
CA SER A 504 18.71 -9.59 6.69
C SER A 504 17.83 -10.77 7.10
N ALA A 505 17.24 -11.50 6.13
CA ALA A 505 15.92 -12.05 6.37
C ALA A 505 15.39 -13.09 5.30
N VAL A 506 14.56 -14.08 5.71
CA VAL A 506 13.98 -15.23 4.93
C VAL A 506 12.76 -15.91 5.64
N SER A 507 11.69 -16.45 4.98
CA SER A 507 10.58 -17.19 5.69
C SER A 507 9.53 -18.00 4.85
N ALA A 508 8.82 -19.02 5.36
CA ALA A 508 8.87 -20.40 4.81
C ALA A 508 7.52 -21.18 4.62
N GLY A 509 6.97 -21.69 3.47
CA GLY A 509 5.47 -21.97 3.36
C GLY A 509 4.81 -23.06 2.46
N PHE A 510 3.47 -22.98 2.16
CA PHE A 510 2.60 -23.64 1.08
C PHE A 510 3.29 -24.06 -0.25
N MET A 511 2.94 -23.52 -1.42
CA MET A 511 3.77 -23.47 -2.68
C MET A 511 4.32 -22.07 -3.27
N HIS A 512 4.36 -20.86 -2.63
CA HIS A 512 5.27 -19.71 -2.92
C HIS A 512 5.90 -18.91 -1.58
N SER A 513 7.23 -18.62 -1.21
CA SER A 513 8.22 -18.69 0.00
C SER A 513 8.67 -17.45 0.91
N CYS A 514 7.91 -16.42 1.27
CA CYS A 514 8.53 -15.07 1.15
C CYS A 514 9.40 -14.37 2.28
N GLY A 515 10.39 -13.52 1.89
CA GLY A 515 11.74 -13.38 2.53
C GLY A 515 12.74 -12.42 1.80
N GLU A 516 13.79 -11.84 2.44
CA GLU A 516 14.31 -10.44 2.25
C GLU A 516 15.77 -10.18 1.75
N ARG A 517 15.97 -9.04 1.04
CA ARG A 517 17.26 -8.30 0.82
C ARG A 517 17.10 -6.88 0.19
N ASP A 518 17.48 -5.78 0.87
CA ASP A 518 17.46 -4.31 0.52
C ASP A 518 16.15 -3.55 0.13
N GLY A 519 15.18 -3.38 1.06
CA GLY A 519 14.14 -2.32 1.03
C GLY A 519 12.88 -2.51 0.17
N THR A 520 12.62 -3.73 -0.30
CA THR A 520 11.96 -4.03 -1.57
C THR A 520 11.44 -5.50 -1.68
N LEU A 521 11.48 -6.22 -2.85
CA LEU A 521 10.75 -7.50 -3.02
C LEU A 521 11.11 -8.54 -4.18
N TRP A 522 12.20 -9.41 -4.18
CA TRP A 522 12.81 -10.63 -4.95
C TRP A 522 12.45 -12.23 -4.93
N CYS A 523 11.23 -12.84 -5.09
CA CYS A 523 10.70 -14.22 -4.72
C CYS A 523 10.42 -15.13 -5.95
N TRP A 524 10.59 -16.45 -5.80
CA TRP A 524 10.43 -17.50 -6.81
C TRP A 524 9.32 -18.61 -6.59
N GLY A 525 8.11 -18.62 -7.11
CA GLY A 525 6.94 -19.35 -6.56
C GLY A 525 6.29 -20.52 -7.29
N SER A 526 5.05 -20.30 -7.75
CA SER A 526 4.11 -21.22 -8.44
C SER A 526 2.95 -20.36 -9.08
N ASN A 527 2.24 -20.74 -10.19
CA ASN A 527 1.48 -19.94 -11.25
C ASN A 527 1.04 -20.69 -12.60
N LEU A 528 0.14 -20.31 -13.57
CA LEU A 528 0.17 -20.84 -14.97
C LEU A 528 -0.09 -19.91 -16.21
N HIS A 529 -0.81 -18.76 -16.16
CA HIS A 529 -1.12 -17.71 -17.21
C HIS A 529 -0.39 -16.47 -16.72
N GLY A 530 0.85 -16.63 -16.26
CA GLY A 530 1.39 -15.89 -15.12
C GLY A 530 0.55 -16.17 -13.90
N GLN A 531 1.01 -16.02 -12.68
CA GLN A 531 0.29 -15.22 -11.68
C GLN A 531 1.20 -14.44 -10.79
N LEU A 532 2.50 -14.39 -11.09
CA LEU A 532 3.44 -13.48 -10.47
C LEU A 532 3.64 -12.25 -11.33
N GLY A 533 3.31 -12.26 -12.63
CA GLY A 533 2.94 -11.02 -13.33
C GLY A 533 3.84 -10.47 -14.43
N VAL A 534 5.06 -10.94 -14.70
CA VAL A 534 5.95 -10.16 -15.60
C VAL A 534 5.95 -10.51 -17.05
N GLY A 535 5.04 -9.93 -17.78
CA GLY A 535 5.04 -10.15 -19.21
C GLY A 535 4.59 -11.56 -19.60
N ASP A 536 4.58 -12.53 -18.67
CA ASP A 536 4.26 -13.92 -18.96
C ASP A 536 4.15 -14.93 -17.77
N THR A 537 4.48 -16.19 -18.04
CA THR A 537 3.70 -17.35 -17.74
C THR A 537 4.53 -18.63 -17.43
N ASN A 538 5.81 -18.58 -16.93
CA ASN A 538 6.51 -19.79 -16.37
C ASN A 538 7.62 -19.75 -15.19
N ASN A 539 8.29 -20.89 -14.77
CA ASN A 539 8.91 -21.54 -13.51
C ASN A 539 10.48 -21.89 -13.19
N ARG A 540 11.19 -21.51 -12.08
CA ARG A 540 12.72 -21.55 -11.90
C ARG A 540 13.50 -22.10 -10.54
N ASN A 541 14.75 -21.79 -9.97
CA ASN A 541 15.24 -21.79 -8.40
C ASN A 541 16.49 -20.90 -7.66
N SER A 542 16.56 -19.57 -7.14
CA SER A 542 17.82 -18.64 -6.84
C SER A 542 17.97 -17.33 -5.84
N PRO A 543 18.35 -15.98 -6.15
CA PRO A 543 17.89 -14.52 -5.69
C PRO A 543 17.22 -13.29 -6.62
N GLU A 544 15.90 -12.99 -6.94
CA GLU A 544 15.36 -11.98 -8.00
C GLU A 544 13.80 -11.59 -8.12
N GLN A 545 13.47 -10.27 -8.39
CA GLN A 545 11.56 -8.40 -9.56
C GLN A 545 9.93 -8.31 -9.49
N VAL A 546 9.00 -8.57 -8.54
CA VAL A 546 7.56 -8.18 -8.83
C VAL A 546 7.37 -6.64 -8.72
N GLY A 547 6.62 -5.97 -9.63
CA GLY A 547 6.13 -4.56 -9.49
C GLY A 547 6.78 -3.40 -10.29
N ALA A 548 7.81 -2.76 -9.74
CA ALA A 548 8.55 -1.54 -10.15
C ALA A 548 7.80 -0.20 -10.20
N ALA A 549 6.47 -0.19 -10.29
CA ALA A 549 5.74 0.80 -9.51
C ALA A 549 5.95 0.48 -8.04
N SER A 550 6.51 1.44 -7.31
CA SER A 550 6.51 1.49 -5.84
C SER A 550 5.12 1.81 -5.28
N ASP A 551 4.17 2.19 -6.14
CA ASP A 551 3.03 3.08 -5.81
C ASP A 551 1.60 2.50 -5.96
N TRP A 552 1.38 1.28 -6.45
CA TRP A 552 0.02 0.68 -6.39
C TRP A 552 -0.40 0.39 -4.95
N SER A 553 -1.68 0.67 -4.66
CA SER A 553 -2.36 0.42 -3.41
C SER A 553 -2.83 -1.04 -3.22
N GLN A 554 -3.35 -1.71 -4.25
CA GLN A 554 -3.94 -3.06 -4.14
C GLN A 554 -3.71 -3.96 -5.37
N THR A 555 -3.41 -5.24 -5.09
CA THR A 555 -3.29 -6.33 -6.10
C THR A 555 -3.78 -7.64 -5.49
N SER A 556 -4.66 -8.36 -6.17
CA SER A 556 -5.30 -9.59 -5.69
C SER A 556 -5.14 -10.72 -6.68
N ALA A 557 -4.64 -11.86 -6.20
CA ALA A 557 -4.09 -12.89 -7.06
C ALA A 557 -4.13 -14.26 -6.42
N ARG A 558 -4.90 -15.16 -7.05
CA ARG A 558 -5.26 -16.40 -6.38
C ARG A 558 -5.48 -17.66 -7.22
N GLY A 559 -6.14 -17.52 -8.35
CA GLY A 559 -6.75 -18.68 -9.01
C GLY A 559 -6.20 -18.91 -10.38
N LEU A 560 -7.01 -18.70 -11.41
CA LEU A 560 -6.57 -18.74 -12.81
C LEU A 560 -6.46 -17.33 -13.39
N HIS A 561 -6.60 -16.29 -12.56
CA HIS A 561 -6.50 -14.88 -12.92
C HIS A 561 -6.21 -14.04 -11.67
N SER A 562 -5.94 -12.75 -11.89
CA SER A 562 -5.65 -11.74 -10.88
C SER A 562 -6.18 -10.38 -11.36
N CYS A 563 -6.27 -9.44 -10.43
CA CYS A 563 -6.68 -8.07 -10.71
C CYS A 563 -5.99 -7.12 -9.73
N GLY A 564 -6.13 -5.83 -9.94
CA GLY A 564 -5.60 -4.81 -9.03
C GLY A 564 -6.07 -3.42 -9.41
N VAL A 565 -5.80 -2.49 -8.51
CA VAL A 565 -6.30 -1.11 -8.56
C VAL A 565 -5.11 -0.17 -8.57
N ARG A 566 -5.19 0.84 -9.45
CA ARG A 566 -4.25 1.94 -9.57
C ARG A 566 -5.05 3.20 -9.90
N ASP A 567 -4.84 4.29 -9.18
CA ASP A 567 -5.39 5.63 -9.49
C ASP A 567 -6.92 5.59 -9.73
N GLY A 568 -7.67 4.84 -8.91
CA GLY A 568 -9.11 4.60 -9.07
C GLY A 568 -9.52 3.67 -10.25
N THR A 569 -8.58 3.28 -11.10
CA THR A 569 -8.81 2.40 -12.25
C THR A 569 -8.69 0.94 -11.84
N LEU A 570 -9.76 0.17 -12.04
CA LEU A 570 -9.76 -1.28 -11.95
C LEU A 570 -9.12 -1.88 -13.21
N SER A 571 -8.15 -2.76 -13.01
CA SER A 571 -7.62 -3.60 -14.08
C SER A 571 -7.72 -5.09 -13.71
N CYS A 572 -7.99 -5.96 -14.69
CA CYS A 572 -8.08 -7.42 -14.53
C CYS A 572 -7.43 -8.20 -15.68
N TRP A 573 -6.82 -9.34 -15.34
CA TRP A 573 -5.84 -10.01 -16.20
C TRP A 573 -5.59 -11.47 -15.77
N GLY A 574 -4.98 -12.29 -16.63
CA GLY A 574 -5.02 -13.75 -16.53
C GLY A 574 -6.19 -14.38 -17.29
N ASN A 575 -6.78 -15.49 -16.81
CA ASN A 575 -7.80 -16.24 -17.57
C ASN A 575 -9.03 -15.39 -17.80
N ASN A 576 -9.62 -15.51 -18.99
CA ASN A 576 -10.92 -14.96 -19.34
C ASN A 576 -11.79 -15.96 -20.12
N HIS A 577 -11.43 -17.25 -20.14
CA HIS A 577 -12.18 -18.27 -20.89
C HIS A 577 -13.66 -18.36 -20.48
N PHE A 578 -14.00 -17.89 -19.27
CA PHE A 578 -15.35 -17.85 -18.73
C PHE A 578 -15.89 -16.42 -18.54
N GLY A 579 -15.22 -15.41 -19.10
CA GLY A 579 -15.58 -13.99 -18.96
C GLY A 579 -15.19 -13.34 -17.63
N GLN A 580 -14.34 -13.99 -16.84
CA GLN A 580 -13.98 -13.58 -15.47
C GLN A 580 -13.10 -12.32 -15.35
N LEU A 581 -12.74 -11.65 -16.45
CA LEU A 581 -12.03 -10.37 -16.41
C LEU A 581 -12.90 -9.15 -16.74
N GLY A 582 -14.17 -9.34 -17.13
CA GLY A 582 -15.13 -8.24 -17.23
C GLY A 582 -15.20 -7.52 -18.57
N PHE A 583 -14.67 -8.11 -19.64
CA PHE A 583 -14.58 -7.48 -20.98
C PHE A 583 -15.67 -7.89 -21.98
N GLY A 584 -16.64 -8.69 -21.54
CA GLY A 584 -17.68 -9.28 -22.39
C GLY A 584 -17.33 -10.66 -22.96
N GLN A 585 -18.35 -11.34 -23.46
CA GLN A 585 -18.21 -12.67 -24.07
C GLN A 585 -17.27 -12.57 -25.29
N HIS A 586 -16.29 -13.48 -25.40
CA HIS A 586 -15.26 -13.56 -26.45
C HIS A 586 -14.11 -12.53 -26.39
N ALA A 587 -14.00 -11.71 -25.34
CA ALA A 587 -12.97 -10.66 -25.25
C ALA A 587 -11.53 -11.12 -24.98
N GLY A 588 -11.34 -12.42 -24.79
CA GLY A 588 -10.04 -13.05 -24.67
C GLY A 588 -9.40 -12.92 -23.29
N ASP A 589 -8.73 -14.00 -22.93
CA ASP A 589 -7.58 -14.07 -22.04
C ASP A 589 -6.75 -12.75 -22.12
N LYS A 590 -6.81 -11.87 -21.10
CA LYS A 590 -5.90 -10.69 -21.01
C LYS A 590 -4.69 -11.09 -20.22
N LEU A 591 -3.57 -10.48 -20.53
CA LEU A 591 -2.34 -10.87 -19.90
C LEU A 591 -1.76 -9.72 -19.02
N GLU A 592 -1.52 -8.48 -19.50
CA GLU A 592 -1.11 -7.33 -18.65
C GLU A 592 -2.31 -6.83 -17.84
N PRO A 593 -2.06 -6.09 -16.74
CA PRO A 593 -2.96 -5.11 -16.17
C PRO A 593 -3.82 -4.24 -17.11
N THR A 594 -4.95 -4.81 -17.54
CA THR A 594 -5.88 -4.23 -18.52
C THR A 594 -7.11 -3.64 -17.84
N ALA A 595 -7.44 -2.37 -18.11
CA ALA A 595 -8.50 -1.61 -17.44
C ALA A 595 -9.94 -2.04 -17.83
N VAL A 596 -10.81 -2.28 -16.85
CA VAL A 596 -12.10 -2.98 -17.01
C VAL A 596 -13.26 -2.03 -17.34
N ASP A 597 -13.35 -1.67 -18.62
CA ASP A 597 -14.39 -0.81 -19.22
C ASP A 597 -14.40 0.63 -18.65
N THR A 598 -15.38 1.46 -19.02
CA THR A 598 -15.47 2.88 -18.60
C THR A 598 -15.95 3.07 -17.15
N LEU A 599 -15.63 2.14 -16.24
CA LEU A 599 -15.93 2.26 -14.82
C LEU A 599 -14.64 2.63 -14.08
N ASP A 600 -14.68 3.80 -13.45
CA ASP A 600 -13.64 4.41 -12.63
C ASP A 600 -13.96 4.26 -11.13
N HIS A 601 -13.17 4.90 -10.26
CA HIS A 601 -13.40 4.98 -8.81
C HIS A 601 -13.45 3.63 -8.07
N PHE A 602 -12.74 2.61 -8.57
CA PHE A 602 -12.52 1.35 -7.85
C PHE A 602 -11.44 1.47 -6.77
N VAL A 603 -11.64 0.78 -5.65
CA VAL A 603 -10.74 0.77 -4.48
C VAL A 603 -10.26 -0.64 -4.09
N GLU A 604 -11.02 -1.68 -4.43
CA GLU A 604 -10.66 -3.08 -4.14
C GLU A 604 -11.12 -4.02 -5.27
N VAL A 605 -10.40 -5.12 -5.47
CA VAL A 605 -10.79 -6.22 -6.37
C VAL A 605 -10.30 -7.56 -5.84
N SER A 606 -11.08 -8.62 -6.08
CA SER A 606 -10.70 -9.99 -5.77
C SER A 606 -11.01 -10.95 -6.93
N ALA A 607 -10.05 -11.83 -7.21
CA ALA A 607 -10.03 -12.73 -8.36
C ALA A 607 -10.00 -14.21 -7.91
N GLY A 608 -10.94 -15.00 -8.42
CA GLY A 608 -11.08 -16.42 -8.11
C GLY A 608 -10.40 -17.34 -9.12
N ILE A 609 -10.97 -18.52 -9.37
CA ILE A 609 -10.56 -19.38 -10.50
C ILE A 609 -11.34 -19.06 -11.78
N THR A 610 -12.66 -18.89 -11.74
CA THR A 610 -13.49 -18.65 -12.94
C THR A 610 -14.46 -17.47 -12.85
N HIS A 611 -14.28 -16.57 -11.88
CA HIS A 611 -15.04 -15.34 -11.68
C HIS A 611 -14.25 -14.34 -10.82
N SER A 612 -14.63 -13.06 -10.88
CA SER A 612 -14.05 -11.92 -10.16
C SER A 612 -15.15 -10.98 -9.66
N CYS A 613 -14.79 -10.15 -8.69
CA CYS A 613 -15.63 -9.07 -8.19
C CYS A 613 -14.77 -7.87 -7.73
N ALA A 614 -15.31 -6.65 -7.84
CA ALA A 614 -14.64 -5.41 -7.43
C ALA A 614 -15.59 -4.42 -6.74
N LEU A 615 -15.00 -3.50 -6.00
CA LEU A 615 -15.66 -2.51 -5.14
C LEU A 615 -15.26 -1.08 -5.54
N ARG A 616 -16.24 -0.19 -5.62
CA ARG A 616 -16.05 1.26 -5.85
C ARG A 616 -16.09 2.06 -4.54
N ASP A 617 -15.51 3.26 -4.55
CA ASP A 617 -15.51 4.19 -3.41
C ASP A 617 -16.93 4.64 -2.97
N ASP A 618 -17.90 4.57 -3.89
CA ASP A 618 -19.34 4.74 -3.63
C ASP A 618 -20.02 3.58 -2.86
N GLY A 619 -19.23 2.57 -2.43
CA GLY A 619 -19.71 1.40 -1.70
C GLY A 619 -20.46 0.37 -2.55
N THR A 620 -20.47 0.49 -3.88
CA THR A 620 -21.14 -0.48 -4.77
C THR A 620 -20.26 -1.65 -5.18
N LEU A 621 -20.84 -2.85 -5.12
CA LEU A 621 -20.18 -4.11 -5.44
C LEU A 621 -20.59 -4.64 -6.82
N TRP A 622 -19.62 -5.09 -7.60
CA TRP A 622 -19.80 -5.59 -8.96
C TRP A 622 -19.13 -6.96 -9.13
N CYS A 623 -19.78 -7.92 -9.80
CA CYS A 623 -19.27 -9.29 -10.01
C CYS A 623 -19.49 -9.81 -11.45
N TRP A 624 -18.59 -10.67 -11.93
CA TRP A 624 -18.62 -11.26 -13.29
C TRP A 624 -17.80 -12.56 -13.41
N GLY A 625 -18.12 -13.40 -14.39
CA GLY A 625 -17.51 -14.72 -14.69
C GLY A 625 -18.53 -15.86 -14.82
N THR A 626 -18.14 -17.07 -14.44
CA THR A 626 -19.08 -18.22 -14.34
C THR A 626 -20.16 -17.97 -13.29
N ASN A 627 -21.35 -18.51 -13.51
CA ASN A 627 -22.45 -18.42 -12.56
C ASN A 627 -23.23 -19.73 -12.36
N GLU A 628 -22.69 -20.88 -12.77
CA GLU A 628 -23.38 -22.19 -12.80
C GLU A 628 -23.91 -22.67 -11.43
N SER A 629 -23.44 -22.06 -10.34
CA SER A 629 -23.93 -22.30 -8.97
C SER A 629 -24.44 -21.03 -8.27
N GLY A 630 -24.68 -19.93 -9.00
CA GLY A 630 -25.13 -18.66 -8.42
C GLY A 630 -24.03 -17.75 -7.86
N ARG A 631 -22.74 -18.03 -8.14
CA ARG A 631 -21.56 -17.37 -7.54
C ARG A 631 -21.37 -15.90 -7.93
N LEU A 632 -22.19 -15.33 -8.80
CA LEU A 632 -22.26 -13.89 -9.05
C LEU A 632 -23.32 -13.16 -8.21
N GLY A 633 -24.24 -13.88 -7.55
CA GLY A 633 -25.20 -13.29 -6.62
C GLY A 633 -26.37 -12.54 -7.29
N LEU A 634 -26.62 -12.81 -8.57
CA LEU A 634 -27.53 -12.01 -9.40
C LEU A 634 -28.98 -12.53 -9.44
N GLY A 635 -29.34 -13.54 -8.66
CA GLY A 635 -30.67 -14.15 -8.64
C GLY A 635 -30.92 -15.21 -9.71
N ASP A 636 -29.90 -15.55 -10.50
CA ASP A 636 -29.92 -16.62 -11.50
C ASP A 636 -28.57 -17.37 -11.53
N THR A 637 -28.48 -18.42 -12.36
CA THR A 637 -27.26 -19.22 -12.56
C THR A 637 -26.61 -19.02 -13.94
N THR A 638 -26.81 -17.86 -14.56
CA THR A 638 -26.34 -17.52 -15.92
C THR A 638 -25.08 -16.66 -15.86
N SER A 639 -24.00 -17.12 -16.50
CA SER A 639 -22.70 -16.44 -16.49
C SER A 639 -22.77 -15.04 -17.12
N ARG A 640 -22.12 -14.04 -16.49
CA ARG A 640 -22.02 -12.66 -16.99
C ARG A 640 -20.56 -12.36 -17.28
N ALA A 641 -20.24 -11.84 -18.46
CA ALA A 641 -18.85 -11.56 -18.84
C ALA A 641 -18.47 -10.06 -18.73
N LEU A 642 -19.39 -9.21 -18.29
CA LEU A 642 -19.18 -7.80 -17.95
C LEU A 642 -19.50 -7.61 -16.46
N PRO A 643 -18.87 -6.65 -15.75
CA PRO A 643 -19.23 -6.31 -14.38
C PRO A 643 -20.73 -6.06 -14.26
N THR A 644 -21.36 -6.74 -13.31
CA THR A 644 -22.79 -6.56 -13.01
C THR A 644 -22.96 -6.27 -11.53
N GLN A 645 -23.68 -5.20 -11.18
CA GLN A 645 -23.88 -4.79 -9.79
C GLN A 645 -24.64 -5.85 -8.98
N VAL A 646 -24.17 -6.11 -7.75
CA VAL A 646 -24.73 -7.11 -6.83
C VAL A 646 -25.83 -6.48 -5.98
N GLY A 647 -27.06 -6.47 -6.52
CA GLY A 647 -28.23 -5.89 -5.86
C GLY A 647 -28.28 -4.36 -5.97
N VAL A 648 -28.86 -3.71 -4.96
CA VAL A 648 -29.07 -2.24 -4.89
C VAL A 648 -28.37 -1.61 -3.68
N ALA A 649 -27.35 -2.29 -3.16
CA ALA A 649 -26.61 -1.92 -1.97
C ALA A 649 -25.35 -1.10 -2.34
N SER A 650 -25.12 -0.03 -1.58
CA SER A 650 -24.03 0.95 -1.73
C SER A 650 -23.33 1.17 -0.37
N ASP A 651 -23.24 0.09 0.39
CA ASP A 651 -22.71 0.00 1.76
C ASP A 651 -21.75 -1.20 1.87
N TRP A 652 -21.18 -1.65 0.74
CA TRP A 652 -20.16 -2.70 0.69
C TRP A 652 -18.76 -2.10 0.91
N ARG A 653 -17.86 -2.85 1.56
CA ARG A 653 -16.53 -2.35 1.95
C ARG A 653 -15.34 -3.31 1.81
N ALA A 654 -15.58 -4.57 1.46
CA ALA A 654 -14.55 -5.54 1.11
C ALA A 654 -15.16 -6.74 0.34
N VAL A 655 -14.38 -7.40 -0.50
CA VAL A 655 -14.83 -8.50 -1.37
C VAL A 655 -13.79 -9.64 -1.47
N SER A 656 -14.26 -10.88 -1.50
CA SER A 656 -13.40 -12.03 -1.74
C SER A 656 -14.04 -13.08 -2.63
N VAL A 657 -13.25 -13.60 -3.55
CA VAL A 657 -13.68 -14.53 -4.59
C VAL A 657 -12.84 -15.80 -4.58
N GLY A 658 -13.52 -16.95 -4.51
CA GLY A 658 -12.91 -18.28 -4.44
C GLY A 658 -12.97 -19.04 -5.76
N GLU A 659 -12.86 -20.37 -5.72
CA GLU A 659 -12.94 -21.16 -6.96
C GLU A 659 -14.37 -21.18 -7.52
N GLN A 660 -15.37 -21.34 -6.65
CA GLN A 660 -16.77 -21.58 -7.04
C GLN A 660 -17.81 -20.81 -6.19
N HIS A 661 -17.37 -19.95 -5.28
CA HIS A 661 -18.20 -19.15 -4.38
C HIS A 661 -17.61 -17.73 -4.21
N SER A 662 -18.39 -16.82 -3.64
CA SER A 662 -18.04 -15.41 -3.46
C SER A 662 -18.62 -14.88 -2.15
N CYS A 663 -17.95 -13.90 -1.55
CA CYS A 663 -18.32 -13.30 -0.28
C CYS A 663 -17.96 -11.80 -0.25
N ALA A 664 -18.78 -10.96 0.38
CA ALA A 664 -18.51 -9.53 0.55
C ALA A 664 -19.08 -8.97 1.84
N LEU A 665 -18.42 -7.92 2.35
CA LEU A 665 -18.70 -7.27 3.62
C LEU A 665 -19.35 -5.92 3.42
N ARG A 666 -20.10 -5.49 4.43
CA ARG A 666 -20.69 -4.16 4.51
C ARG A 666 -20.13 -3.27 5.62
N ASP A 667 -20.43 -1.98 5.53
CA ASP A 667 -20.13 -0.94 6.53
C ASP A 667 -20.87 -1.15 7.85
N ASP A 668 -22.08 -1.71 7.80
CA ASP A 668 -22.79 -2.22 8.99
C ASP A 668 -22.14 -3.49 9.57
N GLY A 669 -21.02 -3.93 9.00
CA GLY A 669 -20.28 -5.12 9.37
C GLY A 669 -20.92 -6.42 8.88
N THR A 670 -22.05 -6.45 8.19
CA THR A 670 -22.62 -7.75 7.78
C THR A 670 -21.83 -8.40 6.64
N LEU A 671 -21.50 -9.69 6.78
CA LEU A 671 -20.98 -10.52 5.69
C LEU A 671 -22.13 -11.18 4.95
N TRP A 672 -22.00 -11.22 3.63
CA TRP A 672 -22.88 -11.96 2.75
C TRP A 672 -22.05 -12.90 1.89
N CYS A 673 -22.50 -14.13 1.69
CA CYS A 673 -21.86 -15.11 0.80
C CYS A 673 -22.89 -15.76 -0.13
N TRP A 674 -22.42 -16.22 -1.29
CA TRP A 674 -23.26 -16.84 -2.32
C TRP A 674 -22.43 -17.71 -3.29
N GLY A 675 -23.13 -18.57 -4.02
CA GLY A 675 -22.53 -19.52 -4.97
C GLY A 675 -22.65 -20.98 -4.55
N TYR A 676 -21.68 -21.77 -4.99
CA TYR A 676 -21.61 -23.21 -4.73
C TYR A 676 -21.48 -23.50 -3.23
N ASN A 677 -22.24 -24.44 -2.71
CA ASN A 677 -22.33 -24.73 -1.27
C ASN A 677 -22.24 -26.24 -0.93
N ALA A 678 -21.84 -27.12 -1.87
CA ALA A 678 -21.93 -28.57 -1.63
C ALA A 678 -21.04 -29.07 -0.47
N SER A 679 -20.05 -28.27 -0.05
CA SER A 679 -19.21 -28.52 1.13
C SER A 679 -19.57 -27.63 2.32
N GLY A 680 -20.60 -26.78 2.22
CA GLY A 680 -21.03 -25.87 3.28
C GLY A 680 -20.45 -24.45 3.23
N GLN A 681 -19.70 -24.10 2.17
CA GLN A 681 -18.88 -22.88 2.08
C GLN A 681 -19.63 -21.55 1.99
N ILE A 682 -20.97 -21.54 2.04
CA ILE A 682 -21.80 -20.32 2.12
C ILE A 682 -22.24 -19.97 3.55
N GLY A 683 -22.18 -20.91 4.50
CA GLY A 683 -22.32 -20.59 5.91
C GLY A 683 -23.77 -20.41 6.41
N GLN A 684 -24.71 -21.17 5.84
CA GLN A 684 -26.15 -21.06 6.13
C GLN A 684 -26.72 -22.23 6.97
N GLY A 685 -25.88 -23.21 7.31
CA GLY A 685 -26.26 -24.43 8.04
C GLY A 685 -26.58 -25.63 7.13
N ASP A 686 -26.66 -25.44 5.82
CA ASP A 686 -26.89 -26.49 4.83
C ASP A 686 -25.81 -26.58 3.72
N GLN A 687 -26.03 -27.47 2.76
CA GLN A 687 -25.14 -27.72 1.61
C GLN A 687 -25.79 -27.34 0.24
N VAL A 688 -26.78 -26.44 0.25
CA VAL A 688 -27.56 -26.02 -0.94
C VAL A 688 -26.99 -24.71 -1.50
N ALA A 689 -26.82 -24.60 -2.81
CA ALA A 689 -26.23 -23.42 -3.44
C ALA A 689 -27.14 -22.18 -3.35
N TYR A 690 -26.55 -21.02 -3.09
CA TYR A 690 -27.26 -19.74 -2.92
C TYR A 690 -27.03 -18.83 -4.12
N ILE A 691 -28.10 -18.45 -4.84
CA ILE A 691 -28.02 -17.66 -6.08
C ILE A 691 -28.15 -16.14 -5.87
N LEU A 692 -28.33 -15.72 -4.62
CA LEU A 692 -28.32 -14.33 -4.14
C LEU A 692 -27.40 -14.27 -2.92
N PRO A 693 -26.82 -13.10 -2.58
CA PRO A 693 -26.15 -12.89 -1.31
C PRO A 693 -27.04 -13.30 -0.15
N ALA A 694 -26.54 -14.19 0.70
CA ALA A 694 -27.18 -14.58 1.95
C ALA A 694 -26.33 -14.11 3.14
N GLN A 695 -26.95 -13.40 4.08
CA GLN A 695 -26.27 -12.89 5.26
C GLN A 695 -25.74 -14.06 6.10
N VAL A 696 -24.45 -14.04 6.43
CA VAL A 696 -23.73 -15.18 6.98
C VAL A 696 -23.91 -15.21 8.50
N GLY A 697 -25.04 -15.79 8.91
CA GLY A 697 -25.58 -15.66 10.27
C GLY A 697 -26.15 -14.27 10.55
N ALA A 698 -26.48 -14.01 11.82
CA ALA A 698 -27.05 -12.73 12.27
C ALA A 698 -25.99 -11.69 12.69
N ALA A 699 -24.74 -11.87 12.27
CA ALA A 699 -23.61 -11.08 12.74
C ALA A 699 -23.34 -9.87 11.80
N SER A 700 -23.08 -8.71 12.41
CA SER A 700 -22.98 -7.39 11.78
C SER A 700 -21.67 -6.71 12.19
N ASP A 701 -20.58 -7.44 12.07
CA ASP A 701 -19.31 -7.10 12.69
C ASP A 701 -18.07 -7.55 11.87
N TRP A 702 -18.28 -8.14 10.68
CA TRP A 702 -17.28 -8.63 9.72
C TRP A 702 -16.29 -7.56 9.27
N THR A 703 -14.97 -7.87 9.20
CA THR A 703 -13.89 -6.90 8.85
C THR A 703 -13.07 -7.22 7.59
N SER A 704 -12.94 -8.47 7.16
CA SER A 704 -12.46 -8.92 5.84
C SER A 704 -12.94 -10.37 5.56
N VAL A 705 -12.74 -10.90 4.34
CA VAL A 705 -13.08 -12.29 4.00
C VAL A 705 -12.13 -12.90 2.97
N SER A 706 -12.09 -14.22 2.93
CA SER A 706 -11.24 -15.03 2.08
C SER A 706 -11.98 -16.26 1.54
N ALA A 707 -12.70 -16.09 0.43
CA ALA A 707 -13.31 -17.21 -0.29
C ALA A 707 -12.21 -17.97 -1.06
N GLY A 708 -11.93 -19.23 -0.70
CA GLY A 708 -10.82 -20.03 -1.23
C GLY A 708 -11.25 -21.12 -2.20
N GLY A 709 -10.63 -22.30 -2.09
CA GLY A 709 -10.95 -23.54 -2.82
C GLY A 709 -12.42 -23.94 -2.80
N ASP A 710 -12.73 -24.91 -1.96
CA ASP A 710 -14.11 -25.31 -1.62
C ASP A 710 -14.52 -24.81 -0.22
N HIS A 711 -13.88 -23.75 0.28
CA HIS A 711 -14.13 -23.19 1.61
C HIS A 711 -13.92 -21.67 1.68
N THR A 712 -14.71 -21.02 2.54
CA THR A 712 -14.53 -19.61 2.94
C THR A 712 -13.82 -19.54 4.29
N CYS A 713 -13.01 -18.52 4.48
CA CYS A 713 -12.44 -18.10 5.76
C CYS A 713 -12.60 -16.59 5.91
N GLY A 714 -13.41 -16.10 6.85
CA GLY A 714 -13.71 -14.67 7.00
C GLY A 714 -13.75 -14.19 8.44
N THR A 715 -13.51 -12.90 8.63
CA THR A 715 -13.11 -12.21 9.87
C THR A 715 -14.27 -11.34 10.37
N ARG A 716 -14.62 -11.33 11.67
CA ARG A 716 -15.65 -10.40 12.21
C ARG A 716 -15.52 -9.90 13.64
N SER A 717 -15.17 -8.62 13.81
CA SER A 717 -15.03 -7.86 15.07
C SER A 717 -14.62 -8.76 16.21
N GLY A 718 -13.65 -9.60 15.88
CA GLY A 718 -13.17 -10.70 16.63
C GLY A 718 -12.90 -11.80 15.66
N THR A 719 -13.93 -12.43 15.20
CA THR A 719 -13.94 -13.86 15.05
C THR A 719 -13.68 -14.25 13.61
N LEU A 720 -12.55 -14.90 13.30
CA LEU A 720 -12.51 -15.70 12.08
C LEU A 720 -13.22 -17.00 12.27
N TRP A 721 -14.09 -17.24 11.30
CA TRP A 721 -14.75 -18.48 11.03
C TRP A 721 -14.23 -18.99 9.68
N CYS A 722 -14.06 -20.28 9.53
CA CYS A 722 -13.98 -20.92 8.22
C CYS A 722 -15.15 -21.90 8.14
N TRP A 723 -15.66 -22.07 6.92
CA TRP A 723 -16.75 -22.98 6.63
C TRP A 723 -16.66 -23.45 5.18
N GLY A 724 -17.15 -24.66 4.90
CA GLY A 724 -16.90 -25.36 3.65
C GLY A 724 -16.10 -26.65 3.81
N ALA A 725 -15.33 -26.98 2.78
CA ALA A 725 -14.57 -28.22 2.70
C ALA A 725 -13.41 -28.29 3.72
N ASN A 726 -13.46 -29.30 4.59
CA ASN A 726 -12.42 -29.57 5.58
C ASN A 726 -11.63 -30.87 5.33
N HIS A 727 -11.77 -31.49 4.15
CA HIS A 727 -11.30 -32.86 3.88
C HIS A 727 -9.76 -33.05 3.90
N TYR A 728 -8.98 -31.95 3.89
CA TYR A 728 -7.55 -31.94 4.19
C TYR A 728 -7.19 -31.00 5.37
N GLY A 729 -8.18 -30.60 6.15
CA GLY A 729 -8.03 -29.65 7.25
C GLY A 729 -8.17 -28.17 6.87
N GLY A 730 -8.62 -27.90 5.63
CA GLY A 730 -8.70 -26.56 5.03
C GLY A 730 -9.53 -25.52 5.78
N LEU A 731 -10.30 -25.88 6.82
CA LEU A 731 -10.97 -24.91 7.69
C LEU A 731 -10.15 -24.50 8.93
N GLY A 732 -9.18 -25.29 9.39
CA GLY A 732 -8.45 -24.97 10.62
C GLY A 732 -9.24 -25.24 11.92
N LEU A 733 -10.27 -26.09 11.88
CA LEU A 733 -11.14 -26.37 13.04
C LEU A 733 -10.64 -27.47 13.98
N GLY A 734 -9.48 -28.07 13.69
CA GLY A 734 -8.91 -29.18 14.46
C GLY A 734 -9.41 -30.57 14.07
N ASP A 735 -10.21 -30.68 12.99
CA ASP A 735 -10.75 -31.93 12.46
C ASP A 735 -10.79 -31.94 10.91
N LEU A 736 -11.41 -32.97 10.32
CA LEU A 736 -11.62 -33.12 8.86
C LEU A 736 -13.09 -32.94 8.41
N ASP A 737 -14.00 -32.64 9.34
CA ASP A 737 -15.42 -32.57 9.06
C ASP A 737 -15.79 -31.20 8.47
N LEU A 738 -16.49 -31.22 7.34
CA LEU A 738 -16.97 -30.01 6.67
C LEU A 738 -17.93 -29.23 7.58
N ARG A 739 -17.95 -27.90 7.48
CA ARG A 739 -18.91 -27.06 8.21
C ARG A 739 -19.81 -26.30 7.27
N THR A 740 -21.11 -26.34 7.55
CA THR A 740 -22.16 -25.69 6.77
C THR A 740 -22.56 -24.32 7.29
N SER A 741 -22.19 -23.99 8.52
CA SER A 741 -22.24 -22.66 9.13
C SER A 741 -20.82 -22.17 9.38
N PRO A 742 -20.59 -20.85 9.54
CA PRO A 742 -19.35 -20.33 10.08
C PRO A 742 -19.09 -21.00 11.41
N GLU A 743 -17.95 -21.67 11.54
CA GLU A 743 -17.46 -22.15 12.82
C GLU A 743 -16.12 -21.47 13.11
N GLN A 744 -15.97 -21.02 14.35
CA GLN A 744 -14.85 -20.17 14.76
C GLN A 744 -13.56 -21.00 14.71
N VAL A 745 -12.58 -20.54 13.94
CA VAL A 745 -11.35 -21.32 13.64
C VAL A 745 -10.34 -21.07 14.71
N GLY A 746 -9.77 -22.14 15.27
CA GLY A 746 -9.33 -22.15 16.67
C GLY A 746 -10.47 -21.60 17.54
N GLY A 747 -10.47 -20.28 17.71
CA GLY A 747 -11.70 -19.51 17.62
C GLY A 747 -11.42 -18.03 17.89
N HIS A 748 -11.45 -17.13 16.90
CA HIS A 748 -10.38 -16.12 16.88
C HIS A 748 -10.70 -14.57 16.61
N SER A 749 -10.57 -13.50 17.52
CA SER A 749 -10.01 -11.98 17.60
C SER A 749 -8.55 -11.15 17.46
N ASP A 750 -7.30 -11.46 16.93
CA ASP A 750 -6.05 -10.70 16.46
C ASP A 750 -5.44 -10.91 15.01
N TRP A 751 -5.77 -11.93 14.18
CA TRP A 751 -5.79 -12.07 12.68
C TRP A 751 -6.15 -10.91 11.67
N THR A 752 -5.19 -10.42 10.88
CA THR A 752 -5.17 -9.19 10.07
C THR A 752 -5.65 -9.33 8.62
N ALA A 753 -5.12 -10.30 7.87
CA ALA A 753 -5.51 -10.55 6.48
C ALA A 753 -5.53 -12.05 6.21
N VAL A 754 -6.29 -12.47 5.20
CA VAL A 754 -6.56 -13.90 4.96
C VAL A 754 -6.66 -14.27 3.49
N SER A 755 -6.00 -15.36 3.09
CA SER A 755 -5.86 -15.78 1.69
C SER A 755 -5.91 -17.32 1.52
N ALA A 756 -7.13 -17.83 1.42
CA ALA A 756 -7.41 -19.26 1.23
C ALA A 756 -7.13 -19.73 -0.20
N GLY A 757 -6.22 -20.69 -0.42
CA GLY A 757 -5.96 -21.25 -1.75
C GLY A 757 -6.77 -22.52 -2.02
N GLY A 758 -6.32 -23.30 -3.01
CA GLY A 758 -7.16 -24.35 -3.61
C GLY A 758 -7.57 -25.47 -2.65
N TYR A 759 -6.70 -25.85 -1.71
CA TYR A 759 -7.00 -26.89 -0.71
C TYR A 759 -6.53 -26.51 0.71
N HIS A 760 -6.28 -25.23 0.94
CA HIS A 760 -5.56 -24.73 2.11
C HIS A 760 -5.86 -23.25 2.37
N THR A 761 -5.17 -22.65 3.32
CA THR A 761 -5.08 -21.19 3.48
C THR A 761 -3.76 -20.76 4.06
N CYS A 762 -3.29 -19.60 3.61
CA CYS A 762 -2.25 -18.78 4.21
C CYS A 762 -2.84 -17.40 4.48
N ALA A 763 -2.40 -16.69 5.51
CA ALA A 763 -3.11 -15.49 5.89
C ALA A 763 -2.18 -14.56 6.69
N VAL A 764 -2.06 -13.27 6.33
CA VAL A 764 -1.09 -12.35 6.98
C VAL A 764 -1.51 -12.13 8.39
N ARG A 765 -0.77 -12.77 9.28
CA ARG A 765 -0.54 -12.31 10.63
C ARG A 765 0.53 -11.26 10.45
N GLY A 766 0.12 -9.99 10.60
CA GLY A 766 0.98 -8.82 10.66
C GLY A 766 2.23 -8.91 9.81
N GLN A 767 3.31 -9.39 10.43
CA GLN A 767 4.61 -9.49 9.78
C GLN A 767 5.37 -10.82 10.02
N THR A 768 4.69 -11.94 10.29
CA THR A 768 5.19 -13.29 9.90
C THR A 768 4.21 -13.93 8.90
N LEU A 769 4.34 -15.21 8.50
CA LEU A 769 3.24 -15.95 7.88
C LEU A 769 3.00 -17.33 8.60
N TRP A 770 1.85 -18.01 8.55
CA TRP A 770 1.60 -19.46 8.93
C TRP A 770 0.54 -20.00 7.85
N CYS A 771 0.51 -21.28 7.40
CA CYS A 771 -0.48 -21.89 6.43
C CYS A 771 -1.04 -23.31 6.78
N TRP A 772 -2.32 -23.64 6.46
CA TRP A 772 -3.05 -24.88 6.89
C TRP A 772 -3.92 -25.47 5.77
N GLY A 773 -4.20 -26.77 5.80
CA GLY A 773 -4.93 -27.54 4.76
C GLY A 773 -4.09 -28.66 4.16
N TYR A 774 -4.30 -28.98 2.88
CA TYR A 774 -3.50 -29.96 2.11
C TYR A 774 -2.00 -29.66 2.16
N ASN A 775 -1.12 -30.64 1.90
CA ASN A 775 0.33 -30.46 2.09
C ASN A 775 1.25 -31.40 1.25
N ALA A 776 0.72 -32.35 0.46
CA ALA A 776 1.52 -33.46 -0.07
C ALA A 776 2.53 -33.16 -1.20
N SER A 777 2.58 -31.94 -1.75
CA SER A 777 3.72 -31.46 -2.58
C SER A 777 4.88 -30.92 -1.74
N GLY A 778 4.84 -31.17 -0.43
CA GLY A 778 5.43 -30.33 0.61
C GLY A 778 4.82 -28.94 0.52
N GLN A 779 3.62 -28.68 1.03
CA GLN A 779 2.99 -27.36 0.99
C GLN A 779 2.18 -26.90 2.23
N LEU A 780 2.73 -26.05 3.13
CA LEU A 780 2.05 -25.25 4.19
C LEU A 780 2.98 -24.19 4.84
N GLY A 781 4.11 -24.59 5.41
CA GLY A 781 5.14 -23.66 5.88
C GLY A 781 5.97 -23.98 7.07
N VAL A 782 5.90 -25.22 7.49
CA VAL A 782 5.91 -25.57 8.88
C VAL A 782 6.89 -26.72 9.22
N SER A 783 7.64 -27.23 8.24
CA SER A 783 8.60 -28.35 8.27
C SER A 783 8.02 -29.78 8.51
N ASP A 784 6.86 -30.13 7.92
CA ASP A 784 6.44 -31.45 7.40
C ASP A 784 5.47 -31.37 6.18
N ASP A 785 5.46 -32.36 5.25
CA ASP A 785 4.55 -32.47 4.06
C ASP A 785 3.11 -32.88 4.38
N LEU A 786 2.75 -32.87 5.66
CA LEU A 786 1.55 -33.54 6.15
C LEU A 786 0.40 -32.53 6.29
N PRO A 787 -0.83 -32.82 5.84
CA PRO A 787 -1.94 -31.87 5.88
C PRO A 787 -2.23 -31.37 7.29
N ARG A 788 -2.73 -30.13 7.44
CA ARG A 788 -3.11 -29.56 8.74
C ARG A 788 -4.53 -29.08 8.85
N GLN A 789 -5.13 -29.60 9.91
CA GLN A 789 -6.52 -29.49 10.34
C GLN A 789 -6.71 -28.38 11.35
N ALA A 790 -5.63 -28.02 12.04
CA ALA A 790 -5.49 -26.76 12.70
C ALA A 790 -4.66 -25.80 11.80
N PRO A 791 -4.71 -24.49 12.07
CA PRO A 791 -3.76 -23.45 11.62
C PRO A 791 -2.23 -23.86 11.85
N GLU A 792 -1.12 -23.25 11.29
CA GLU A 792 0.30 -23.84 11.32
C GLU A 792 1.55 -23.05 10.67
N GLN A 793 2.75 -22.74 11.31
CA GLN A 793 3.76 -21.62 10.97
C GLN A 793 4.62 -21.65 9.74
N VAL A 794 4.69 -20.51 9.02
CA VAL A 794 5.48 -20.18 7.82
C VAL A 794 6.74 -19.38 8.18
N GLY A 795 7.73 -20.07 8.76
CA GLY A 795 9.06 -19.53 9.03
C GLY A 795 9.18 -18.40 10.06
N GLY A 796 10.42 -18.06 10.38
CA GLY A 796 10.83 -17.17 11.46
C GLY A 796 11.16 -15.73 11.07
N ALA A 797 10.54 -15.18 10.03
CA ALA A 797 10.58 -13.74 9.80
C ALA A 797 9.70 -12.94 10.73
N SER A 798 9.87 -11.62 10.70
CA SER A 798 9.17 -10.61 11.49
C SER A 798 8.83 -9.36 10.65
N ASP A 799 8.97 -9.47 9.33
CA ASP A 799 9.05 -8.37 8.38
C ASP A 799 8.14 -8.68 7.18
N TRP A 800 7.23 -9.66 7.33
CA TRP A 800 6.26 -9.99 6.29
C TRP A 800 5.34 -8.80 6.00
N SER A 801 5.16 -8.46 4.74
CA SER A 801 4.56 -7.19 4.35
C SER A 801 3.69 -7.30 3.09
N GLY A 802 3.37 -8.54 2.70
CA GLY A 802 2.45 -8.90 1.60
C GLY A 802 2.23 -10.41 1.59
N ILE A 803 1.40 -10.90 0.65
CA ILE A 803 1.18 -12.34 0.32
C ILE A 803 0.36 -12.46 -0.96
N ALA A 804 0.56 -13.55 -1.70
CA ALA A 804 -0.38 -13.99 -2.73
C ALA A 804 -0.63 -15.49 -2.59
N VAL A 805 -1.69 -16.08 -3.16
CA VAL A 805 -2.09 -17.47 -2.81
C VAL A 805 -2.69 -18.28 -3.95
N GLY A 806 -1.92 -19.18 -4.54
CA GLY A 806 -2.41 -20.08 -5.57
C GLY A 806 -2.88 -21.49 -5.23
N ARG A 807 -3.41 -22.16 -6.27
CA ARG A 807 -3.97 -23.52 -6.28
C ARG A 807 -3.27 -24.47 -5.32
N ILE A 808 -1.96 -24.60 -5.51
CA ILE A 808 -1.11 -25.42 -4.67
C ILE A 808 -0.14 -24.56 -3.84
N HIS A 809 -0.22 -23.19 -3.87
CA HIS A 809 0.82 -22.18 -3.42
C HIS A 809 0.53 -20.89 -2.58
N SER A 810 1.47 -20.22 -1.82
CA SER A 810 1.23 -18.85 -1.17
C SER A 810 2.34 -17.76 -0.77
N CYS A 811 2.84 -16.80 -1.60
CA CYS A 811 3.93 -15.77 -1.36
C CYS A 811 3.78 -14.81 -0.15
N GLY A 812 4.70 -13.83 0.01
CA GLY A 812 4.64 -12.73 1.00
C GLY A 812 5.86 -11.81 1.36
N LEU A 813 5.78 -10.49 1.06
CA LEU A 813 6.89 -9.50 1.12
C LEU A 813 7.76 -9.62 2.35
N ARG A 814 9.09 -9.52 2.27
CA ARG A 814 9.93 -9.25 3.44
C ARG A 814 10.91 -8.14 3.05
N SER A 815 10.72 -6.92 3.57
CA SER A 815 11.31 -5.59 3.25
C SER A 815 12.68 -5.50 2.54
N GLY A 816 12.77 -6.06 1.34
CA GLY A 816 13.99 -6.28 0.58
C GLY A 816 13.74 -7.28 -0.49
N ALA A 817 13.19 -8.42 -0.13
CA ALA A 817 12.94 -9.47 -1.07
C ALA A 817 11.59 -10.17 -0.94
N LEU A 818 11.31 -10.80 -2.07
CA LEU A 818 10.25 -11.73 -2.35
C LEU A 818 11.10 -13.02 -2.03
N SER A 819 10.60 -14.04 -1.35
CA SER A 819 11.15 -15.40 -1.35
C SER A 819 10.03 -16.42 -1.73
N CYS A 820 10.17 -17.40 -2.61
CA CYS A 820 9.17 -18.18 -3.38
C CYS A 820 9.16 -19.74 -3.19
N TRP A 821 8.10 -20.46 -2.87
CA TRP A 821 8.00 -21.77 -2.18
C TRP A 821 7.34 -22.87 -3.08
N GLY A 822 7.47 -23.14 -4.39
CA GLY A 822 6.71 -24.21 -5.13
C GLY A 822 7.08 -25.74 -5.22
N GLY A 823 6.08 -26.59 -5.58
CA GLY A 823 6.07 -28.04 -6.05
C GLY A 823 5.94 -28.21 -7.60
N ASN A 824 6.79 -29.03 -8.30
CA ASN A 824 7.07 -28.97 -9.77
C ASN A 824 6.19 -29.92 -10.54
N GLY A 825 5.43 -29.37 -11.47
CA GLY A 825 5.38 -30.01 -12.77
C GLY A 825 6.56 -29.62 -13.66
N ASP A 826 7.04 -28.37 -13.54
CA ASP A 826 7.50 -27.65 -14.71
C ASP A 826 8.56 -26.52 -14.51
N GLY A 827 8.83 -26.11 -13.28
CA GLY A 827 10.11 -25.54 -12.83
C GLY A 827 10.08 -24.74 -11.50
N GLU A 828 8.95 -24.63 -10.78
CA GLU A 828 8.18 -23.42 -10.38
C GLU A 828 8.89 -22.08 -9.96
N LEU A 829 10.20 -22.04 -9.67
CA LEU A 829 10.95 -21.04 -8.86
C LEU A 829 12.03 -20.00 -9.45
N GLY A 830 13.33 -19.85 -9.03
CA GLY A 830 14.62 -19.01 -9.38
C GLY A 830 16.12 -19.28 -10.12
N LEU A 831 16.97 -20.39 -10.24
CA LEU A 831 18.34 -20.57 -10.89
C LEU A 831 18.49 -21.67 -11.98
N GLY A 832 17.96 -22.90 -11.83
CA GLY A 832 18.40 -24.05 -12.64
C GLY A 832 17.78 -25.45 -12.45
N ASP A 833 16.53 -25.65 -12.00
CA ASP A 833 16.00 -27.01 -11.63
C ASP A 833 14.47 -27.26 -11.59
N LEU A 834 14.11 -28.53 -11.33
CA LEU A 834 12.77 -29.11 -11.36
C LEU A 834 12.24 -29.80 -10.05
N THR A 835 12.74 -29.66 -8.79
CA THR A 835 12.15 -30.35 -7.59
C THR A 835 12.24 -29.65 -6.16
N ALA A 836 11.30 -29.95 -5.23
CA ALA A 836 10.52 -29.07 -4.27
C ALA A 836 11.17 -28.72 -3.00
N ARG A 837 11.44 -27.46 -2.94
CA ARG A 837 12.11 -26.93 -1.80
C ARG A 837 11.31 -26.82 -0.55
N ASP A 838 10.11 -27.37 -0.43
CA ASP A 838 9.10 -27.05 0.59
C ASP A 838 9.00 -25.55 1.19
N ALA A 839 9.96 -24.96 1.90
CA ALA A 839 10.14 -23.59 2.45
C ALA A 839 11.02 -22.62 1.54
N PRO A 840 11.96 -21.68 1.94
CA PRO A 840 12.66 -20.64 1.08
C PRO A 840 14.21 -20.46 0.78
N GLU A 841 14.62 -20.23 -0.49
CA GLU A 841 15.73 -19.34 -0.99
C GLU A 841 15.59 -18.44 -2.30
N GLN A 842 15.91 -17.16 -2.40
CA GLN A 842 15.77 -16.20 -3.58
C GLN A 842 15.38 -16.57 -5.15
N VAL A 843 15.53 -15.68 -6.19
CA VAL A 843 15.53 -15.90 -7.73
C VAL A 843 16.67 -15.52 -8.80
N GLY A 844 17.91 -14.98 -8.60
CA GLY A 844 18.92 -14.65 -9.64
C GLY A 844 20.21 -13.84 -9.28
N GLY A 845 20.34 -13.18 -8.12
CA GLY A 845 21.59 -12.57 -7.57
C GLY A 845 21.56 -11.28 -6.69
N ALA A 846 20.49 -10.48 -6.51
CA ALA A 846 20.61 -9.09 -5.95
C ALA A 846 19.45 -8.61 -4.98
N SER A 847 19.12 -7.29 -4.88
CA SER A 847 18.39 -6.68 -3.72
C SER A 847 17.47 -5.41 -3.89
N ASP A 848 17.17 -4.90 -5.08
CA ASP A 848 16.40 -3.68 -5.49
C ASP A 848 14.88 -3.73 -6.00
N TRP A 849 13.87 -4.37 -5.37
CA TRP A 849 12.50 -4.76 -5.93
C TRP A 849 11.12 -4.08 -5.48
N SER A 850 9.87 -4.65 -5.62
CA SER A 850 8.61 -4.09 -4.97
C SER A 850 7.22 -4.83 -4.74
N ARG A 851 6.73 -5.93 -5.40
CA ARG A 851 5.28 -6.42 -5.33
C ARG A 851 5.02 -7.95 -5.20
N ILE A 852 3.78 -8.50 -5.18
CA ILE A 852 3.50 -9.97 -5.36
C ILE A 852 2.14 -10.30 -6.01
N THR A 853 1.90 -11.57 -6.38
CA THR A 853 0.67 -12.14 -6.99
C THR A 853 0.81 -13.71 -7.19
N ALA A 854 -0.22 -14.63 -7.22
CA ALA A 854 -0.20 -16.06 -7.79
C ALA A 854 -1.50 -17.01 -7.81
N GLY A 855 -1.41 -18.35 -8.15
CA GLY A 855 -2.41 -19.37 -8.70
C GLY A 855 -1.87 -20.61 -9.56
N ASN A 856 -2.20 -21.91 -9.48
CA ASN A 856 -1.58 -23.05 -10.32
C ASN A 856 -0.08 -23.56 -10.14
N SER A 857 0.92 -23.31 -11.04
CA SER A 857 2.32 -23.89 -11.08
C SER A 857 3.50 -23.19 -11.93
N HIS A 858 4.19 -22.05 -11.48
CA HIS A 858 5.36 -21.20 -11.97
C HIS A 858 5.74 -19.79 -11.33
N THR A 859 6.67 -18.86 -11.76
CA THR A 859 6.80 -17.42 -11.22
C THR A 859 7.41 -16.26 -12.09
N CYS A 860 7.48 -14.99 -11.61
CA CYS A 860 7.86 -13.75 -12.35
C CYS A 860 8.45 -12.54 -11.54
N GLY A 861 9.21 -11.64 -12.22
CA GLY A 861 9.56 -10.24 -11.85
C GLY A 861 10.62 -9.36 -12.68
N LEU A 862 10.54 -8.00 -12.71
CA LEU A 862 11.35 -6.88 -13.29
C LEU A 862 12.53 -6.17 -12.53
N ARG A 863 13.73 -6.72 -12.39
CA ARG A 863 14.83 -6.14 -11.57
C ARG A 863 15.24 -4.68 -11.79
N ASN A 864 15.05 -3.80 -10.80
CA ASN A 864 15.30 -2.36 -10.96
C ASN A 864 14.53 -1.83 -12.20
N GLY A 865 13.30 -2.33 -12.37
CA GLY A 865 12.50 -2.20 -13.60
C GLY A 865 12.79 -3.22 -14.72
N ALA A 866 13.84 -4.06 -14.67
CA ALA A 866 14.22 -4.99 -15.75
C ALA A 866 13.53 -6.37 -15.70
N LEU A 867 12.37 -6.46 -16.37
CA LEU A 867 11.47 -7.62 -16.49
C LEU A 867 12.11 -9.01 -16.69
N SER A 868 11.65 -10.04 -15.97
CA SER A 868 12.16 -11.44 -15.94
C SER A 868 11.09 -12.44 -15.43
N CYS A 869 10.48 -13.37 -16.18
CA CYS A 869 9.61 -14.51 -15.73
C CYS A 869 10.19 -15.82 -16.32
N TRP A 870 9.70 -17.06 -15.99
CA TRP A 870 10.69 -18.17 -15.98
C TRP A 870 10.52 -19.75 -16.07
N GLY A 871 9.91 -20.60 -16.97
CA GLY A 871 9.88 -22.13 -16.81
C GLY A 871 8.93 -23.17 -17.52
N ALA A 872 7.81 -23.75 -17.01
CA ALA A 872 6.62 -24.37 -17.71
C ALA A 872 6.21 -23.77 -19.05
N ASN A 873 7.06 -23.84 -20.05
CA ASN A 873 6.98 -23.00 -21.20
C ASN A 873 6.00 -23.55 -22.26
N ARG A 874 5.02 -24.33 -21.81
CA ARG A 874 4.18 -25.23 -22.62
C ARG A 874 3.42 -24.48 -23.71
N TYR A 875 3.09 -23.22 -23.49
CA TYR A 875 2.45 -22.32 -24.47
C TYR A 875 3.24 -21.01 -24.66
N GLY A 876 4.57 -21.06 -24.71
CA GLY A 876 5.41 -19.97 -25.21
C GLY A 876 5.34 -18.74 -24.32
N GLN A 877 5.75 -18.95 -23.08
CA GLN A 877 5.26 -18.23 -21.96
C GLN A 877 6.34 -17.47 -21.19
N LEU A 878 7.46 -17.01 -21.82
CA LEU A 878 8.57 -16.26 -21.14
C LEU A 878 9.08 -14.95 -21.70
N GLY A 879 8.73 -14.58 -22.92
CA GLY A 879 9.33 -13.37 -23.52
C GLY A 879 10.78 -13.57 -23.98
N LEU A 880 11.29 -14.80 -23.90
CA LEU A 880 12.65 -15.18 -24.29
C LEU A 880 12.76 -15.72 -25.72
N GLY A 881 11.64 -16.11 -26.32
CA GLY A 881 11.51 -16.51 -27.74
C GLY A 881 11.20 -17.97 -28.01
N ASP A 882 10.99 -18.79 -26.99
CA ASP A 882 10.72 -20.22 -27.14
C ASP A 882 9.72 -20.78 -26.11
N THR A 883 9.33 -22.03 -26.33
CA THR A 883 8.48 -22.87 -25.46
C THR A 883 9.31 -23.84 -24.60
N THR A 884 10.51 -23.45 -24.12
CA THR A 884 11.44 -24.31 -23.36
C THR A 884 11.59 -23.88 -21.90
N HIS A 885 11.77 -24.84 -20.99
CA HIS A 885 11.78 -24.54 -19.57
C HIS A 885 13.04 -23.81 -19.08
N ARG A 886 12.89 -23.08 -17.97
CA ARG A 886 13.71 -21.94 -17.52
C ARG A 886 13.61 -21.64 -16.04
N GLU A 887 13.60 -22.66 -15.21
CA GLU A 887 14.74 -22.97 -14.33
C GLU A 887 15.64 -21.76 -13.90
N ALA A 888 16.17 -20.94 -14.82
CA ALA A 888 17.22 -19.92 -14.62
C ALA A 888 16.92 -18.44 -15.00
N PRO A 889 17.58 -17.42 -14.37
CA PRO A 889 17.32 -15.94 -14.27
C PRO A 889 17.17 -15.11 -15.57
N ALA A 890 16.47 -15.64 -16.55
CA ALA A 890 16.14 -15.02 -17.81
C ALA A 890 15.27 -13.76 -17.64
N GLN A 891 15.94 -12.64 -17.79
CA GLN A 891 15.40 -11.31 -18.07
C GLN A 891 14.88 -11.22 -19.52
N ILE A 892 13.93 -10.33 -19.73
CA ILE A 892 13.05 -10.26 -20.89
C ILE A 892 13.29 -8.96 -21.64
N GLY A 893 14.00 -9.10 -22.76
CA GLY A 893 14.53 -7.97 -23.51
C GLY A 893 15.69 -7.26 -22.80
N ALA A 894 16.15 -6.17 -23.42
CA ALA A 894 17.17 -5.30 -22.83
C ALA A 894 16.61 -4.54 -21.62
N ALA A 895 17.50 -4.15 -20.69
CA ALA A 895 17.17 -3.34 -19.52
C ALA A 895 16.37 -2.09 -19.95
N SER A 896 15.19 -1.94 -19.36
CA SER A 896 14.17 -0.95 -19.70
C SER A 896 13.26 -0.75 -18.49
N THR A 897 12.58 0.39 -18.38
CA THR A 897 11.85 0.78 -17.16
C THR A 897 10.45 0.17 -17.13
N TRP A 898 10.32 -1.08 -16.71
CA TRP A 898 9.00 -1.65 -16.41
C TRP A 898 8.45 -1.12 -15.08
N SER A 899 7.13 -1.15 -14.89
CA SER A 899 6.43 -0.43 -13.82
C SER A 899 5.10 -1.01 -13.30
N ALA A 900 4.60 -2.16 -13.74
CA ALA A 900 3.58 -2.89 -12.98
C ALA A 900 3.49 -4.34 -13.43
N ILE A 901 2.87 -5.24 -12.63
CA ILE A 901 2.84 -6.67 -12.92
C ILE A 901 1.74 -7.39 -12.10
N SER A 902 0.98 -8.35 -12.68
CA SER A 902 0.20 -9.43 -12.01
C SER A 902 -0.61 -10.30 -13.02
N ALA A 903 -1.27 -11.47 -12.67
CA ALA A 903 -1.51 -12.56 -13.69
C ALA A 903 -2.55 -13.81 -13.52
N GLY A 904 -2.70 -14.88 -14.41
CA GLY A 904 -3.61 -16.15 -14.38
C GLY A 904 -3.23 -17.72 -14.71
N SER A 905 -3.86 -18.66 -15.49
CA SER A 905 -3.40 -20.11 -15.87
C SER A 905 -2.87 -20.74 -17.28
N GLU A 906 -2.22 -20.05 -18.26
CA GLU A 906 -1.46 -20.21 -19.57
C GLU A 906 -0.82 -18.88 -20.28
N HIS A 907 -1.30 -17.60 -20.20
CA HIS A 907 -0.78 -16.26 -20.72
C HIS A 907 -0.71 -15.00 -19.73
N THR A 908 0.37 -14.18 -19.56
CA THR A 908 0.33 -12.97 -18.64
C THR A 908 1.13 -11.77 -19.03
N CYS A 909 0.95 -10.60 -18.38
CA CYS A 909 1.89 -9.50 -18.52
C CYS A 909 2.07 -8.46 -17.36
N GLY A 910 3.10 -7.61 -17.53
CA GLY A 910 3.60 -6.49 -16.70
C GLY A 910 3.07 -5.06 -17.03
N LEU A 911 4.00 -4.11 -17.29
CA LEU A 911 3.84 -2.71 -17.76
C LEU A 911 5.23 -2.14 -18.08
N ARG A 912 5.48 -1.53 -19.26
CA ARG A 912 6.80 -1.01 -19.70
C ARG A 912 6.75 0.44 -20.14
N SER A 913 7.53 1.30 -19.47
CA SER A 913 7.67 2.72 -19.83
C SER A 913 6.29 3.39 -20.05
N ASN A 914 5.37 3.14 -19.10
CA ASN A 914 3.96 3.54 -19.10
C ASN A 914 3.08 2.96 -20.22
N LYS A 915 3.54 1.94 -20.96
CA LYS A 915 2.76 1.22 -21.97
C LYS A 915 2.58 -0.25 -21.65
N LEU A 916 1.51 -0.81 -22.18
CA LEU A 916 1.05 -2.18 -21.98
C LEU A 916 1.76 -3.13 -23.00
N TRP A 917 2.28 -4.31 -22.65
CA TRP A 917 3.05 -5.24 -23.52
C TRP A 917 2.79 -6.73 -23.25
N CYS A 918 2.45 -7.58 -24.23
CA CYS A 918 1.92 -8.92 -23.93
C CYS A 918 2.44 -10.18 -24.62
N TRP A 919 2.66 -11.26 -23.83
CA TRP A 919 3.15 -12.56 -24.32
C TRP A 919 2.80 -13.78 -23.45
N GLY A 920 2.79 -14.98 -24.06
CA GLY A 920 2.20 -16.18 -23.46
C GLY A 920 1.40 -17.07 -24.41
N SER A 921 0.57 -17.95 -23.83
CA SER A 921 -0.34 -18.81 -24.60
C SER A 921 -1.16 -18.01 -25.58
N ASN A 922 -1.21 -18.50 -26.82
CA ASN A 922 -2.05 -17.95 -27.87
C ASN A 922 -2.85 -19.07 -28.55
N GLY A 923 -3.05 -20.21 -27.88
CA GLY A 923 -3.77 -21.38 -28.41
C GLY A 923 -5.27 -21.14 -28.72
N SER A 924 -5.69 -19.87 -28.73
CA SER A 924 -7.05 -19.38 -28.98
C SER A 924 -7.04 -17.91 -29.51
N SER A 925 -5.97 -17.47 -30.19
CA SER A 925 -5.81 -16.10 -30.76
C SER A 925 -5.74 -14.93 -29.74
N ARG A 926 -5.48 -15.28 -28.48
CA ARG A 926 -5.21 -14.48 -27.26
C ARG A 926 -4.14 -13.36 -27.35
N LEU A 927 -3.41 -13.21 -28.47
CA LEU A 927 -2.45 -12.11 -28.68
C LEU A 927 -2.76 -11.22 -29.90
N GLY A 928 -3.98 -11.30 -30.45
CA GLY A 928 -4.46 -10.42 -31.51
C GLY A 928 -3.87 -10.63 -32.92
N ASP A 929 -2.73 -11.32 -33.06
CA ASP A 929 -2.03 -11.50 -34.34
C ASP A 929 -2.29 -12.84 -35.06
N GLY A 930 -3.06 -13.75 -34.44
CA GLY A 930 -3.41 -15.06 -35.00
C GLY A 930 -2.33 -16.16 -34.87
N SER A 931 -1.27 -15.96 -34.09
CA SER A 931 -0.31 -17.03 -33.73
C SER A 931 -0.87 -18.02 -32.68
N LEU A 932 -0.11 -19.06 -32.30
CA LEU A 932 -0.50 -20.09 -31.31
C LEU A 932 0.24 -20.00 -29.96
N PHE A 933 1.31 -19.22 -29.91
CA PHE A 933 1.86 -18.53 -28.73
C PHE A 933 2.75 -17.39 -29.24
N LYS A 934 3.01 -16.37 -28.41
CA LYS A 934 4.23 -15.56 -28.56
C LYS A 934 5.05 -15.73 -27.32
N ALA A 935 6.23 -16.28 -27.51
CA ALA A 935 7.24 -16.35 -26.49
C ALA A 935 8.13 -15.09 -26.43
N GLN A 936 7.79 -13.98 -27.08
CA GLN A 936 8.50 -12.68 -27.03
C GLN A 936 7.50 -11.57 -26.71
N PRO A 937 7.91 -10.48 -26.03
CA PRO A 937 7.05 -9.34 -25.74
C PRO A 937 6.46 -8.68 -26.98
N VAL A 938 5.21 -8.22 -26.86
CA VAL A 938 4.53 -7.46 -27.92
C VAL A 938 3.86 -6.22 -27.33
N GLU A 939 4.35 -5.04 -27.67
CA GLU A 939 3.73 -3.76 -27.27
C GLU A 939 2.25 -3.69 -27.71
N VAL A 940 1.37 -3.36 -26.78
CA VAL A 940 -0.06 -3.17 -26.95
C VAL A 940 -0.30 -1.68 -27.18
N PHE A 941 -0.42 -1.30 -28.46
CA PHE A 941 -0.61 0.09 -28.88
C PHE A 941 -2.09 0.52 -28.82
N GLU A 942 -2.29 1.80 -28.50
CA GLU A 942 -3.56 2.52 -28.65
C GLU A 942 -3.85 2.85 -30.14
N PRO A 943 -5.12 2.92 -30.55
CA PRO A 943 -5.59 3.60 -31.76
C PRO A 943 -6.00 5.06 -31.51
#